data_AF-A0A1G9DUG2-F1
#
_entry.id   AF-A0A1G9DUG2-F1
#
_cell.length_a   1.000
_cell.length_b   1.000
_cell.length_c   1.000
_cell.angle_alpha   90.00
_cell.angle_beta   90.00
_cell.angle_gamma   90.00
#
_symmetry.space_group_name_H-M   'P 1'
#
loop_
_entity.id
_entity.type
_entity.pdbx_description
1 polymer ?
#
loop_
_entity_poly.entity_id
_entity_poly.type
_entity_poly.pdbx_seq_one_letter_code
_entity_poly.pdbx_strand_id
1 'polypeptide(L)'
;MTRASAGEPGADDGDSVVYDLAAECTADDVEHGQAYLAAINGIVDYGVFVDLSESVSGLVHESVLEGTYGVGDELVVELEAVRDNGDMAFEPADVGDDYAVEAVAHDYSLTGTDRLEATIGDQIHLEGEVVQVKQTAGPTIFHVADEYGVVPCAAFEEAGVRAFPAVEVGDVVRVTGTPEHREGSVQIEVDGLSKLEGDDAEDARERLAEALEARAEPHDVEPLIDWPAFEKLRPNLQEVAKLLRRTVLEGRPIRVRHHADGDGMCAAVPVQIALQRFIAEVHEDENAPRHLIKRLPAKAPFYEMEDATRDLNFALEDREKHGQQLPLLLMLDNGSTAEDVPAYETLSHYDIPIAVVDHHHPDPEAVEDLLDAHVNPYLHDEDYRITTGMLCVELARMIYPDITDELRHVPAVAGLSDRSKADAMSDYLELANEEGYDDERLQDLSEALDYAAFWLRYNSGDQLIQDLLQIDSNDEERHRELVSFLADRARDDVDVQLDAAMPHLEHEDLDNGAHLYRIDVENYAHRFTYPAPGKTTGEIHDRKIEETGDPVITVGYGPDFAVLRSDGVRLDIPQMVTELEEEISGGGVSGGGHLVVGSIKFVKGKREEVIDALVDKMEDAEIDEALSSAAPIDD
;
A
#
# COMPACT_ATOMS: atom_id res chain seq x y z
N MET A 1 -52.86 1.90 -32.06
CA MET A 1 -54.28 2.31 -32.00
C MET A 1 -54.32 3.83 -32.11
N THR A 2 -55.26 4.36 -32.88
CA THR A 2 -55.45 5.79 -33.17
C THR A 2 -56.35 6.49 -32.14
N ARG A 3 -56.19 7.83 -32.04
CA ARG A 3 -57.03 8.90 -31.38
C ARG A 3 -56.86 9.08 -29.87
N ALA A 4 -56.90 10.28 -29.27
CA ALA A 4 -57.20 11.67 -29.71
C ALA A 4 -56.53 12.66 -28.72
N SER A 5 -55.84 13.72 -29.15
CA SER A 5 -56.25 15.15 -29.27
C SER A 5 -56.82 15.85 -28.04
N ALA A 6 -56.08 16.88 -27.62
CA ALA A 6 -56.49 18.18 -27.06
C ALA A 6 -57.29 18.19 -25.74
N GLY A 7 -56.56 18.38 -24.64
CA GLY A 7 -57.06 19.08 -23.45
C GLY A 7 -56.75 20.58 -23.59
N GLU A 8 -57.76 21.41 -23.36
CA GLU A 8 -57.64 22.86 -23.16
C GLU A 8 -56.75 23.15 -21.92
N PRO A 9 -55.98 24.24 -21.88
CA PRO A 9 -55.24 24.60 -20.68
C PRO A 9 -56.26 25.07 -19.62
N GLY A 10 -56.38 24.27 -18.56
CA GLY A 10 -57.01 24.72 -17.32
C GLY A 10 -56.14 25.80 -16.70
N ALA A 11 -56.80 26.82 -16.15
CA ALA A 11 -56.17 27.87 -15.35
C ALA A 11 -55.30 27.23 -14.26
N ASP A 12 -54.02 27.55 -14.30
CA ASP A 12 -53.01 27.10 -13.36
C ASP A 12 -53.08 28.00 -12.12
N ASP A 13 -53.59 27.46 -11.00
CA ASP A 13 -53.28 27.95 -9.65
C ASP A 13 -51.92 27.33 -9.26
N GLY A 14 -50.88 27.64 -10.05
CA GLY A 14 -49.51 27.17 -9.86
C GLY A 14 -48.65 28.32 -9.38
N ASP A 15 -48.00 28.16 -8.22
CA ASP A 15 -46.98 29.09 -7.72
C ASP A 15 -46.01 29.40 -8.87
N SER A 16 -45.91 30.67 -9.28
CA SER A 16 -44.98 31.05 -10.34
C SER A 16 -43.55 30.79 -9.86
N VAL A 17 -42.71 30.18 -10.70
CA VAL A 17 -41.30 29.90 -10.37
C VAL A 17 -40.43 30.95 -11.04
N VAL A 18 -39.52 31.54 -10.27
CA VAL A 18 -38.50 32.48 -10.73
C VAL A 18 -37.13 31.86 -10.50
N TYR A 19 -36.31 31.84 -11.53
CA TYR A 19 -34.98 31.23 -11.49
C TYR A 19 -33.92 32.25 -11.08
N ASP A 20 -33.10 31.91 -10.11
CA ASP A 20 -31.95 32.73 -9.68
C ASP A 20 -30.67 32.07 -10.18
N LEU A 21 -30.01 32.67 -11.17
CA LEU A 21 -28.81 32.11 -11.79
C LEU A 21 -27.61 32.27 -10.85
N ALA A 22 -26.85 31.20 -10.67
CA ALA A 22 -25.57 31.26 -9.99
C ALA A 22 -24.59 32.19 -10.73
N ALA A 23 -23.59 32.72 -10.03
CA ALA A 23 -22.61 33.66 -10.58
C ALA A 23 -21.91 33.13 -11.85
N GLU A 24 -21.66 31.83 -11.87
CA GLU A 24 -21.00 31.08 -12.95
C GLU A 24 -21.89 30.74 -14.15
N CYS A 25 -23.20 30.93 -14.07
CA CYS A 25 -24.09 30.68 -15.20
C CYS A 25 -23.73 31.55 -16.40
N THR A 26 -23.85 30.97 -17.58
CA THR A 26 -23.52 31.53 -18.88
C THR A 26 -24.78 31.72 -19.71
N ALA A 27 -24.61 32.23 -20.93
CA ALA A 27 -25.70 32.40 -21.88
C ALA A 27 -26.46 31.11 -22.19
N ASP A 28 -25.81 29.95 -22.06
CA ASP A 28 -26.38 28.65 -22.37
C ASP A 28 -27.38 28.17 -21.29
N ASP A 29 -27.33 28.76 -20.09
CA ASP A 29 -28.24 28.44 -18.97
C ASP A 29 -29.53 29.29 -18.98
N VAL A 30 -29.67 30.20 -19.97
CA VAL A 30 -30.84 31.07 -20.12
C VAL A 30 -31.78 30.52 -21.20
N GLU A 31 -32.95 30.04 -20.79
CA GLU A 31 -33.99 29.53 -21.67
C GLU A 31 -35.08 30.57 -21.97
N HIS A 32 -35.66 30.50 -23.16
CA HIS A 32 -36.83 31.30 -23.50
C HIS A 32 -38.08 30.81 -22.75
N GLY A 33 -38.84 31.75 -22.18
CA GLY A 33 -40.10 31.47 -21.49
C GLY A 33 -39.96 31.07 -20.02
N GLN A 34 -38.76 31.19 -19.45
CA GLN A 34 -38.50 31.11 -18.02
C GLN A 34 -38.24 32.52 -17.45
N ALA A 35 -38.76 32.78 -16.26
CA ALA A 35 -38.59 34.04 -15.55
C ALA A 35 -37.35 33.96 -14.65
N TYR A 36 -36.48 34.96 -14.71
CA TYR A 36 -35.22 35.02 -13.98
C TYR A 36 -35.16 36.22 -13.05
N LEU A 37 -34.56 36.05 -11.87
CA LEU A 37 -34.22 37.15 -10.99
C LEU A 37 -32.98 37.86 -11.55
N ALA A 38 -33.05 39.18 -11.70
CA ALA A 38 -31.94 39.98 -12.21
C ALA A 38 -31.72 41.25 -11.39
N ALA A 39 -30.46 41.65 -11.23
CA ALA A 39 -30.09 42.87 -10.53
C ALA A 39 -29.83 44.01 -11.53
N ILE A 40 -30.43 45.17 -11.29
CA ILE A 40 -30.21 46.34 -12.16
C ILE A 40 -28.82 46.92 -11.94
N ASN A 41 -27.96 46.87 -12.95
CA ASN A 41 -26.58 47.37 -12.87
C ASN A 41 -26.41 48.80 -13.41
N GLY A 42 -27.34 49.26 -14.25
CA GLY A 42 -27.17 50.51 -15.00
C GLY A 42 -28.46 51.00 -15.65
N ILE A 43 -28.67 52.32 -15.63
CA ILE A 43 -29.87 52.95 -16.19
C ILE A 43 -29.43 53.96 -17.25
N VAL A 44 -30.07 53.88 -18.42
CA VAL A 44 -29.84 54.77 -19.56
C VAL A 44 -31.16 55.30 -20.11
N ASP A 45 -31.12 56.34 -20.94
CA ASP A 45 -32.33 57.00 -21.48
C ASP A 45 -33.24 56.06 -22.30
N TYR A 46 -32.76 54.89 -22.73
CA TYR A 46 -33.49 53.95 -23.58
C TYR A 46 -33.76 52.59 -22.91
N GLY A 47 -33.44 52.43 -21.62
CA GLY A 47 -33.67 51.17 -20.91
C GLY A 47 -32.81 50.99 -19.66
N VAL A 48 -32.88 49.79 -19.12
CA VAL A 48 -32.19 49.37 -17.90
C VAL A 48 -31.36 48.13 -18.21
N PHE A 49 -30.09 48.14 -17.83
CA PHE A 49 -29.21 46.99 -17.90
C PHE A 49 -29.38 46.14 -16.64
N VAL A 50 -29.54 44.84 -16.84
CA VAL A 50 -29.73 43.86 -15.79
C VAL A 50 -28.64 42.78 -15.89
N ASP A 51 -28.14 42.37 -14.74
CA ASP A 51 -27.24 41.22 -14.60
C ASP A 51 -28.03 40.08 -14.00
N LEU A 52 -28.02 38.93 -14.67
CA LEU A 52 -28.58 37.69 -14.14
C LEU A 52 -27.46 36.84 -13.49
N SER A 53 -26.21 36.96 -13.98
CA SER A 53 -25.02 36.35 -13.38
C SER A 53 -23.79 37.24 -13.62
N GLU A 54 -22.57 36.81 -13.25
CA GLU A 54 -21.35 37.57 -13.56
C GLU A 54 -21.06 37.64 -15.07
N SER A 55 -21.55 36.66 -15.84
CA SER A 55 -21.30 36.55 -17.27
C SER A 55 -22.53 36.78 -18.16
N VAL A 56 -23.74 36.74 -17.57
CA VAL A 56 -25.00 36.99 -18.25
C VAL A 56 -25.54 38.38 -17.88
N SER A 57 -25.48 39.28 -18.85
CA SER A 57 -26.07 40.61 -18.76
C SER A 57 -26.90 40.92 -19.99
N GLY A 58 -27.90 41.80 -19.83
CA GLY A 58 -28.71 42.23 -20.96
C GLY A 58 -29.47 43.52 -20.68
N LEU A 59 -30.30 43.89 -21.66
CA LEU A 59 -31.03 45.16 -21.63
C LEU A 59 -32.54 44.92 -21.62
N VAL A 60 -33.23 45.56 -20.68
CA VAL A 60 -34.68 45.76 -20.70
C VAL A 60 -34.99 47.14 -21.27
N HIS A 61 -35.73 47.21 -22.38
CA HIS A 61 -35.99 48.48 -23.07
C HIS A 61 -37.04 49.35 -22.35
N GLU A 62 -36.91 50.68 -22.42
CA GLU A 62 -37.83 51.61 -21.71
C GLU A 62 -39.31 51.45 -22.09
N SER A 63 -39.59 50.93 -23.29
CA SER A 63 -40.95 50.82 -23.82
C SER A 63 -41.80 49.75 -23.13
N VAL A 64 -41.16 48.81 -22.42
CA VAL A 64 -41.79 47.69 -21.73
C VAL A 64 -41.67 47.80 -20.20
N LEU A 65 -40.96 48.82 -19.69
CA LEU A 65 -40.78 49.04 -18.26
C LEU A 65 -41.96 49.83 -17.67
N GLU A 66 -42.61 49.27 -16.66
CA GLU A 66 -43.69 49.93 -15.91
C GLU A 66 -43.23 50.32 -14.51
N GLY A 67 -42.61 51.50 -14.36
CA GLY A 67 -42.20 51.96 -13.03
C GLY A 67 -41.06 52.97 -13.02
N THR A 68 -40.48 53.15 -11.84
CA THR A 68 -39.22 53.91 -11.66
C THR A 68 -38.26 53.00 -10.90
N TYR A 69 -37.13 52.69 -11.51
CA TYR A 69 -36.14 51.76 -10.96
C TYR A 69 -34.84 52.49 -10.58
N GLY A 70 -34.13 51.94 -9.62
CA GLY A 70 -32.79 52.34 -9.18
C GLY A 70 -31.75 51.28 -9.50
N VAL A 71 -30.48 51.69 -9.53
CA VAL A 71 -29.36 50.75 -9.60
C VAL A 71 -29.31 49.96 -8.30
N GLY A 72 -29.24 48.63 -8.41
CA GLY A 72 -29.31 47.67 -7.31
C GLY A 72 -30.73 47.19 -6.98
N ASP A 73 -31.76 47.65 -7.68
CA ASP A 73 -33.10 47.08 -7.55
C ASP A 73 -33.15 45.72 -8.27
N GLU A 74 -33.92 44.78 -7.73
CA GLU A 74 -34.20 43.48 -8.35
C GLU A 74 -35.39 43.59 -9.31
N LEU A 75 -35.28 42.91 -10.45
CA LEU A 75 -36.30 42.84 -11.48
C LEU A 75 -36.41 41.41 -12.00
N VAL A 76 -37.62 40.87 -12.06
CA VAL A 76 -37.87 39.57 -12.70
C VAL A 76 -38.00 39.79 -14.20
N VAL A 77 -37.21 39.05 -14.98
CA VAL A 77 -37.10 39.22 -16.43
C VAL A 77 -37.21 37.90 -17.18
N GLU A 78 -37.74 37.93 -18.39
CA GLU A 78 -37.75 36.81 -19.33
C GLU A 78 -36.91 37.14 -20.57
N LEU A 79 -36.22 36.13 -21.11
CA LEU A 79 -35.42 36.30 -22.33
C LEU A 79 -36.33 36.53 -23.54
N GLU A 80 -36.26 37.73 -24.13
CA GLU A 80 -37.01 38.11 -25.34
C GLU A 80 -36.28 37.62 -26.60
N ALA A 81 -34.99 37.96 -26.70
CA ALA A 81 -34.17 37.64 -27.87
C ALA A 81 -32.67 37.74 -27.58
N VAL A 82 -31.89 36.84 -28.18
CA VAL A 82 -30.44 36.97 -28.30
C VAL A 82 -30.11 37.55 -29.67
N ARG A 83 -29.38 38.65 -29.72
CA ARG A 83 -28.99 39.33 -30.97
C ARG A 83 -27.80 38.64 -31.64
N ASP A 84 -27.60 38.93 -32.93
CA ASP A 84 -26.50 38.35 -33.74
C ASP A 84 -25.08 38.58 -33.18
N ASN A 85 -24.91 39.58 -32.29
CA ASN A 85 -23.66 39.90 -31.63
C ASN A 85 -23.53 39.30 -30.22
N GLY A 86 -24.49 38.49 -29.76
CA GLY A 86 -24.52 37.88 -28.44
C GLY A 86 -25.22 38.72 -27.36
N ASP A 87 -25.63 39.96 -27.65
CA ASP A 87 -26.34 40.79 -26.68
C ASP A 87 -27.75 40.23 -26.41
N MET A 88 -28.11 40.13 -25.13
CA MET A 88 -29.44 39.66 -24.70
C MET A 88 -30.41 40.82 -24.48
N ALA A 89 -31.62 40.66 -25.00
CA ALA A 89 -32.77 41.51 -24.72
C ALA A 89 -33.73 40.78 -23.79
N PHE A 90 -34.17 41.48 -22.76
CA PHE A 90 -35.05 40.97 -21.72
C PHE A 90 -36.33 41.81 -21.64
N GLU A 91 -37.43 41.21 -21.23
CA GLU A 91 -38.68 41.91 -20.90
C GLU A 91 -39.10 41.59 -19.46
N PRO A 92 -39.79 42.51 -18.75
CA PRO A 92 -40.28 42.21 -17.40
C PRO A 92 -41.27 41.04 -17.41
N ALA A 93 -41.07 40.09 -16.51
CA ALA A 93 -41.98 38.95 -16.34
C ALA A 93 -43.16 39.33 -15.45
N ASP A 94 -44.39 39.01 -15.85
CA ASP A 94 -45.59 39.19 -15.02
C ASP A 94 -45.81 37.96 -14.12
N VAL A 95 -44.95 37.83 -13.12
CA VAL A 95 -45.10 36.86 -12.02
C VAL A 95 -45.80 37.56 -10.85
N GLY A 96 -46.83 36.94 -10.29
CA GLY A 96 -47.60 37.51 -9.17
C GLY A 96 -46.73 37.80 -7.94
N ASP A 97 -47.28 38.51 -6.94
CA ASP A 97 -46.52 38.90 -5.73
C ASP A 97 -46.01 37.70 -4.88
N ASP A 98 -46.56 36.51 -5.10
CA ASP A 98 -46.14 35.25 -4.47
C ASP A 98 -45.54 34.32 -5.55
N TYR A 99 -44.21 34.18 -5.56
CA TYR A 99 -43.46 33.25 -6.42
C TYR A 99 -42.43 32.46 -5.61
N ALA A 100 -42.11 31.25 -6.06
CA ALA A 100 -41.01 30.45 -5.54
C ALA A 100 -39.73 30.79 -6.30
N VAL A 101 -38.61 30.97 -5.59
CA VAL A 101 -37.30 31.15 -6.22
C VAL A 101 -36.58 29.80 -6.26
N GLU A 102 -36.19 29.37 -7.46
CA GLU A 102 -35.36 28.18 -7.67
C GLU A 102 -33.97 28.60 -8.16
N ALA A 103 -32.92 28.16 -7.46
CA ALA A 103 -31.56 28.43 -7.89
C ALA A 103 -31.21 27.56 -9.11
N VAL A 104 -30.54 28.15 -10.10
CA VAL A 104 -30.03 27.44 -11.28
C VAL A 104 -28.51 27.49 -11.25
N ALA A 105 -27.89 26.30 -11.27
CA ALA A 105 -26.45 26.15 -11.40
C ALA A 105 -26.05 25.93 -12.87
N HIS A 106 -24.83 26.32 -13.23
CA HIS A 106 -24.27 26.05 -14.55
C HIS A 106 -23.96 24.56 -14.73
N ASP A 107 -24.38 23.98 -15.87
CA ASP A 107 -24.04 22.60 -16.23
C ASP A 107 -22.66 22.54 -16.92
N TYR A 108 -21.64 22.11 -16.18
CA TYR A 108 -20.28 22.00 -16.69
C TYR A 108 -20.08 20.69 -17.45
N SER A 109 -19.56 20.77 -18.68
CA SER A 109 -19.09 19.57 -19.38
C SER A 109 -17.78 19.07 -18.76
N LEU A 110 -17.88 18.06 -17.89
CA LEU A 110 -16.72 17.49 -17.18
C LEU A 110 -15.81 16.66 -18.10
N THR A 111 -14.51 16.84 -17.91
CA THR A 111 -13.44 16.06 -18.55
C THR A 111 -12.73 15.23 -17.50
N GLY A 112 -12.78 13.91 -17.63
CA GLY A 112 -12.04 13.00 -16.77
C GLY A 112 -10.54 12.96 -17.10
N THR A 113 -9.74 12.51 -16.13
CA THR A 113 -8.28 12.39 -16.25
C THR A 113 -7.87 11.44 -17.38
N ASP A 114 -8.70 10.44 -17.71
CA ASP A 114 -8.51 9.51 -18.85
C ASP A 114 -8.46 10.18 -20.23
N ARG A 115 -8.86 11.45 -20.32
CA ARG A 115 -8.97 12.20 -21.59
C ARG A 115 -7.98 13.37 -21.71
N LEU A 116 -7.17 13.64 -20.69
CA LEU A 116 -6.35 14.85 -20.64
C LEU A 116 -5.38 14.96 -21.82
N GLU A 117 -4.74 13.83 -22.19
CA GLU A 117 -3.84 13.77 -23.34
C GLU A 117 -4.54 14.17 -24.66
N ALA A 118 -5.83 13.86 -24.80
CA ALA A 118 -6.61 14.20 -25.99
C ALA A 118 -7.12 15.65 -25.98
N THR A 119 -7.11 16.32 -24.82
CA THR A 119 -7.59 17.70 -24.61
C THR A 119 -6.47 18.67 -24.27
N ILE A 120 -5.21 18.32 -24.56
CA ILE A 120 -4.06 19.22 -24.34
C ILE A 120 -4.28 20.56 -25.07
N GLY A 121 -4.17 21.65 -24.32
CA GLY A 121 -4.32 23.02 -24.82
C GLY A 121 -5.77 23.53 -24.92
N ASP A 122 -6.76 22.68 -24.67
CA ASP A 122 -8.17 23.09 -24.56
C ASP A 122 -8.51 23.40 -23.09
N GLN A 123 -9.43 24.35 -22.87
CA GLN A 123 -9.96 24.59 -21.53
C GLN A 123 -10.92 23.46 -21.15
N ILE A 124 -10.76 22.93 -19.94
CA ILE A 124 -11.58 21.84 -19.39
C ILE A 124 -12.11 22.18 -18.00
N HIS A 125 -13.07 21.37 -17.55
CA HIS A 125 -13.54 21.33 -16.17
C HIS A 125 -13.35 19.92 -15.62
N LEU A 126 -12.65 19.82 -14.50
CA LEU A 126 -12.41 18.56 -13.78
C LEU A 126 -13.06 18.66 -12.40
N GLU A 127 -13.82 17.65 -12.01
CA GLU A 127 -14.27 17.49 -10.63
C GLU A 127 -13.56 16.30 -9.99
N GLY A 128 -13.05 16.51 -8.78
CA GLY A 128 -12.37 15.47 -8.05
C GLY A 128 -12.07 15.85 -6.61
N GLU A 129 -11.55 14.90 -5.86
CA GLU A 129 -11.11 15.09 -4.48
C GLU A 129 -9.63 15.49 -4.44
N VAL A 130 -9.29 16.49 -3.63
CA VAL A 130 -7.91 16.89 -3.41
C VAL A 130 -7.21 15.85 -2.51
N VAL A 131 -6.27 15.08 -3.07
CA VAL A 131 -5.55 14.03 -2.32
C VAL A 131 -4.20 14.49 -1.78
N GLN A 132 -3.65 15.58 -2.32
CA GLN A 132 -2.39 16.17 -1.87
C GLN A 132 -2.34 17.68 -2.19
N VAL A 133 -1.79 18.48 -1.27
CA VAL A 133 -1.51 19.91 -1.52
C VAL A 133 -0.04 20.21 -1.28
N LYS A 134 0.71 20.48 -2.33
CA LYS A 134 2.15 20.74 -2.28
C LYS A 134 2.46 22.20 -2.60
N GLN A 135 2.88 22.95 -1.59
CA GLN A 135 3.40 24.30 -1.80
C GLN A 135 4.83 24.24 -2.37
N THR A 136 5.04 24.83 -3.54
CA THR A 136 6.38 24.99 -4.11
C THR A 136 6.89 26.43 -3.96
N ALA A 137 8.11 26.70 -4.42
CA ALA A 137 8.64 28.06 -4.53
C ALA A 137 7.92 28.90 -5.61
N GLY A 138 7.18 28.25 -6.52
CA GLY A 138 6.34 28.89 -7.53
C GLY A 138 4.86 28.63 -7.22
N PRO A 139 4.17 27.78 -8.01
CA PRO A 139 2.75 27.49 -7.80
C PRO A 139 2.49 26.62 -6.57
N THR A 140 1.24 26.64 -6.11
CA THR A 140 0.67 25.57 -5.28
C THR A 140 0.20 24.46 -6.22
N ILE A 141 0.64 23.23 -5.97
CA ILE A 141 0.22 22.07 -6.75
C ILE A 141 -0.81 21.31 -5.93
N PHE A 142 -2.02 21.19 -6.47
CA PHE A 142 -3.09 20.35 -5.93
C PHE A 142 -3.11 19.05 -6.73
N HIS A 143 -2.95 17.90 -6.10
CA HIS A 143 -3.23 16.63 -6.77
C HIS A 143 -4.72 16.34 -6.60
N VAL A 144 -5.43 16.21 -7.71
CA VAL A 144 -6.88 16.00 -7.74
C VAL A 144 -7.14 14.61 -8.30
N ALA A 145 -7.83 13.79 -7.51
CA ALA A 145 -8.26 12.46 -7.87
C ALA A 145 -9.71 12.49 -8.37
N ASP A 146 -9.95 11.99 -9.57
CA ASP A 146 -11.28 11.77 -10.12
C ASP A 146 -11.59 10.26 -10.23
N GLU A 147 -12.60 9.89 -11.01
CA GLU A 147 -12.94 8.47 -11.21
C GLU A 147 -11.84 7.66 -11.91
N TYR A 148 -10.94 8.30 -12.66
CA TYR A 148 -10.02 7.63 -13.57
C TYR A 148 -8.55 7.72 -13.14
N GLY A 149 -8.17 8.71 -12.34
CA GLY A 149 -6.78 8.87 -11.94
C GLY A 149 -6.52 10.12 -11.11
N VAL A 150 -5.24 10.42 -10.91
CA VAL A 150 -4.76 11.56 -10.12
C VAL A 150 -3.90 12.44 -11.01
N VAL A 151 -4.29 13.71 -11.13
CA VAL A 151 -3.58 14.71 -11.95
C VAL A 151 -3.05 15.86 -11.08
N PRO A 152 -1.83 16.35 -11.32
CA PRO A 152 -1.35 17.58 -10.72
C PRO A 152 -2.00 18.81 -11.38
N CYS A 153 -2.59 19.66 -10.56
CA CYS A 153 -3.21 20.94 -10.92
C CYS A 153 -2.36 22.08 -10.33
N ALA A 154 -1.62 22.80 -11.17
CA ALA A 154 -0.78 23.92 -10.73
C ALA A 154 -1.57 25.23 -10.73
N ALA A 155 -1.74 25.80 -9.54
CA ALA A 155 -2.35 27.10 -9.35
C ALA A 155 -1.28 28.14 -8.98
N PHE A 156 -1.22 29.23 -9.72
CA PHE A 156 -0.26 30.31 -9.51
C PHE A 156 -0.96 31.63 -9.16
N GLU A 157 -0.65 32.14 -7.96
CA GLU A 157 -1.08 33.49 -7.52
C GLU A 157 0.13 34.44 -7.60
N GLU A 158 1.10 34.23 -6.72
CA GLU A 158 2.41 34.90 -6.70
C GLU A 158 3.48 33.91 -6.22
N ALA A 159 4.76 34.20 -6.52
CA ALA A 159 5.85 33.30 -6.16
C ALA A 159 5.93 33.05 -4.64
N GLY A 160 5.68 31.80 -4.22
CA GLY A 160 5.72 31.38 -2.82
C GLY A 160 4.48 31.74 -2.00
N VAL A 161 3.42 32.27 -2.63
CA VAL A 161 2.12 32.50 -2.00
C VAL A 161 1.23 31.28 -2.29
N ARG A 162 0.53 30.79 -1.26
CA ARG A 162 -0.41 29.68 -1.41
C ARG A 162 -1.66 30.15 -2.15
N ALA A 163 -1.90 29.61 -3.34
CA ALA A 163 -3.16 29.76 -4.05
C ALA A 163 -4.26 28.98 -3.30
N PHE A 164 -5.50 29.48 -3.34
CA PHE A 164 -6.68 28.85 -2.72
C PHE A 164 -6.45 28.31 -1.29
N PRO A 165 -6.09 29.16 -0.31
CA PRO A 165 -5.69 28.72 1.03
C PRO A 165 -6.80 28.03 1.84
N ALA A 166 -8.06 28.17 1.42
CA ALA A 166 -9.22 27.52 2.05
C ALA A 166 -9.43 26.06 1.60
N VAL A 167 -8.72 25.61 0.54
CA VAL A 167 -8.84 24.25 -0.01
C VAL A 167 -7.80 23.36 0.64
N GLU A 168 -8.28 22.26 1.21
CA GLU A 168 -7.48 21.27 1.94
C GLU A 168 -7.61 19.86 1.33
N VAL A 169 -6.77 18.93 1.80
CA VAL A 169 -6.88 17.52 1.41
C VAL A 169 -8.22 16.96 1.90
N GLY A 170 -8.92 16.23 1.05
CA GLY A 170 -10.28 15.72 1.28
C GLY A 170 -11.40 16.63 0.79
N ASP A 171 -11.07 17.83 0.30
CA ASP A 171 -12.06 18.70 -0.32
C ASP A 171 -12.38 18.23 -1.74
N VAL A 172 -13.68 18.19 -2.07
CA VAL A 172 -14.14 17.98 -3.44
C VAL A 172 -14.21 19.33 -4.13
N VAL A 173 -13.55 19.44 -5.27
CA VAL A 173 -13.32 20.69 -5.99
C VAL A 173 -13.72 20.55 -7.45
N ARG A 174 -14.07 21.69 -8.06
CA ARG A 174 -14.13 21.87 -9.50
C ARG A 174 -12.93 22.71 -9.92
N VAL A 175 -12.12 22.16 -10.83
CA VAL A 175 -10.95 22.80 -11.42
C VAL A 175 -11.30 23.19 -12.84
N THR A 176 -11.17 24.47 -13.15
CA THR A 176 -11.17 25.00 -14.52
C THR A 176 -9.73 25.29 -14.90
N GLY A 177 -9.25 24.72 -16.01
CA GLY A 177 -7.88 24.92 -16.43
C GLY A 177 -7.55 24.32 -17.78
N THR A 178 -6.28 24.44 -18.16
CA THR A 178 -5.78 23.95 -19.45
C THR A 178 -4.75 22.84 -19.21
N PRO A 179 -4.96 21.61 -19.72
CA PRO A 179 -3.97 20.54 -19.64
C PRO A 179 -2.76 20.85 -20.53
N GLU A 180 -1.56 20.74 -19.97
CA GLU A 180 -0.28 20.95 -20.67
C GLU A 180 0.74 19.85 -20.30
N HIS A 181 1.72 19.62 -21.18
CA HIS A 181 2.87 18.80 -20.84
C HIS A 181 3.90 19.58 -20.05
N ARG A 182 4.28 19.06 -18.90
CA ARG A 182 5.35 19.59 -18.05
C ARG A 182 6.29 18.48 -17.63
N GLU A 183 7.56 18.61 -18.01
CA GLU A 183 8.63 17.66 -17.69
C GLU A 183 8.38 16.21 -18.15
N GLY A 184 7.45 15.98 -19.08
CA GLY A 184 7.10 14.65 -19.60
C GLY A 184 5.69 14.19 -19.19
N SER A 185 5.17 14.72 -18.09
CA SER A 185 3.84 14.40 -17.54
C SER A 185 2.79 15.43 -17.93
N VAL A 186 1.52 15.03 -17.88
CA VAL A 186 0.39 15.95 -18.02
C VAL A 186 0.13 16.66 -16.70
N GLN A 187 -0.13 17.96 -16.77
CA GLN A 187 -0.49 18.80 -15.62
C GLN A 187 -1.55 19.81 -16.06
N ILE A 188 -2.52 20.11 -15.20
CA ILE A 188 -3.51 21.16 -15.47
C ILE A 188 -2.96 22.49 -14.95
N GLU A 189 -2.81 23.49 -15.82
CA GLU A 189 -2.59 24.88 -15.41
C GLU A 189 -3.94 25.48 -15.02
N VAL A 190 -4.09 25.84 -13.74
CA VAL A 190 -5.38 26.20 -13.14
C VAL A 190 -5.72 27.66 -13.44
N ASP A 191 -6.86 27.88 -14.11
CA ASP A 191 -7.47 29.19 -14.31
C ASP A 191 -8.43 29.54 -13.16
N GLY A 192 -9.11 28.53 -12.60
CA GLY A 192 -10.05 28.68 -11.49
C GLY A 192 -10.21 27.38 -10.70
N LEU A 193 -10.38 27.50 -9.39
CA LEU A 193 -10.60 26.37 -8.50
C LEU A 193 -11.63 26.74 -7.44
N SER A 194 -12.72 26.00 -7.38
CA SER A 194 -13.80 26.18 -6.41
C SER A 194 -14.04 24.91 -5.63
N LYS A 195 -14.34 25.05 -4.34
CA LYS A 195 -14.81 23.94 -3.50
C LYS A 195 -16.29 23.72 -3.78
N LEU A 196 -16.69 22.47 -4.03
CA LEU A 196 -18.09 22.13 -4.18
C LEU A 196 -18.77 22.14 -2.80
N GLU A 197 -19.99 22.67 -2.76
CA GLU A 197 -20.85 22.72 -1.57
C GLU A 197 -22.26 22.22 -1.89
N GLY A 198 -23.04 21.87 -0.86
CA GLY A 198 -24.42 21.42 -1.04
C GLY A 198 -24.56 20.12 -1.85
N ASP A 199 -25.61 20.07 -2.67
CA ASP A 199 -26.00 18.88 -3.44
C ASP A 199 -24.92 18.49 -4.47
N ASP A 200 -24.31 19.46 -5.17
CA ASP A 200 -23.19 19.23 -6.11
C ASP A 200 -22.03 18.45 -5.44
N ALA A 201 -21.73 18.79 -4.19
CA ALA A 201 -20.66 18.14 -3.45
C ALA A 201 -21.05 16.74 -2.95
N GLU A 202 -22.34 16.47 -2.74
CA GLU A 202 -22.84 15.16 -2.36
C GLU A 202 -22.86 14.23 -3.59
N ASP A 203 -23.38 14.72 -4.71
CA ASP A 203 -23.41 14.00 -5.99
C ASP A 203 -22.00 13.65 -6.49
N ALA A 204 -21.07 14.62 -6.44
CA ALA A 204 -19.69 14.36 -6.82
C ALA A 204 -19.02 13.34 -5.88
N ARG A 205 -19.27 13.40 -4.56
CA ARG A 205 -18.73 12.42 -3.62
C ARG A 205 -19.28 11.02 -3.86
N GLU A 206 -20.57 10.87 -4.12
CA GLU A 206 -21.18 9.58 -4.41
C GLU A 206 -20.56 8.98 -5.68
N ARG A 207 -20.49 9.77 -6.76
CA ARG A 207 -19.84 9.37 -8.03
C ARG A 207 -18.38 8.94 -7.84
N LEU A 208 -17.59 9.75 -7.13
CA LEU A 208 -16.17 9.45 -6.84
C LEU A 208 -16.03 8.19 -5.97
N ALA A 209 -16.86 8.03 -4.93
CA ALA A 209 -16.82 6.89 -4.04
C ALA A 209 -17.20 5.57 -4.75
N GLU A 210 -18.23 5.59 -5.60
CA GLU A 210 -18.61 4.44 -6.42
C GLU A 210 -17.49 4.03 -7.38
N ALA A 211 -16.86 5.00 -8.05
CA ALA A 211 -15.73 4.74 -8.94
C ALA A 211 -14.51 4.19 -8.20
N LEU A 212 -14.18 4.78 -7.04
CA LEU A 212 -13.10 4.32 -6.16
C LEU A 212 -13.32 2.86 -5.74
N GLU A 213 -14.52 2.54 -5.24
CA GLU A 213 -14.86 1.18 -4.78
C GLU A 213 -14.78 0.16 -5.91
N ALA A 214 -15.30 0.50 -7.10
CA ALA A 214 -15.26 -0.38 -8.26
C ALA A 214 -13.83 -0.63 -8.76
N ARG A 215 -12.97 0.40 -8.74
CA ARG A 215 -11.57 0.29 -9.21
C ARG A 215 -10.63 -0.34 -8.18
N ALA A 216 -10.94 -0.19 -6.90
CA ALA A 216 -10.21 -0.82 -5.82
C ALA A 216 -10.35 -2.34 -5.83
N GLU A 217 -11.41 -2.88 -6.43
CA GLU A 217 -11.62 -4.34 -6.50
C GLU A 217 -10.37 -5.04 -7.10
N PRO A 218 -9.85 -6.09 -6.44
CA PRO A 218 -8.69 -6.81 -6.92
C PRO A 218 -9.00 -7.57 -8.20
N HIS A 219 -7.96 -7.83 -8.99
CA HIS A 219 -8.08 -8.66 -10.18
C HIS A 219 -8.36 -10.11 -9.80
N ASP A 220 -9.33 -10.73 -10.47
CA ASP A 220 -9.60 -12.16 -10.36
C ASP A 220 -8.54 -12.93 -11.16
N VAL A 221 -7.61 -13.56 -10.44
CA VAL A 221 -6.48 -14.30 -11.01
C VAL A 221 -6.60 -15.78 -10.71
N GLU A 222 -6.34 -16.61 -11.72
CA GLU A 222 -6.23 -18.05 -11.53
C GLU A 222 -5.01 -18.35 -10.64
N PRO A 223 -5.14 -19.19 -9.59
CA PRO A 223 -4.01 -19.59 -8.76
C PRO A 223 -2.84 -20.13 -9.59
N LEU A 224 -1.60 -19.87 -9.17
CA LEU A 224 -0.43 -20.45 -9.86
C LEU A 224 -0.40 -21.98 -9.77
N ILE A 225 -0.89 -22.54 -8.67
CA ILE A 225 -1.01 -23.98 -8.41
C ILE A 225 -2.35 -24.30 -7.73
N ASP A 226 -2.83 -25.54 -7.85
CA ASP A 226 -4.02 -26.02 -7.12
C ASP A 226 -3.63 -26.47 -5.72
N TRP A 227 -3.82 -25.58 -4.73
CA TRP A 227 -3.46 -25.85 -3.34
C TRP A 227 -4.61 -25.53 -2.37
N PRO A 228 -5.40 -26.53 -1.94
CA PRO A 228 -6.58 -26.31 -1.09
C PRO A 228 -6.31 -25.63 0.26
N ALA A 229 -5.11 -25.79 0.82
CA ALA A 229 -4.70 -25.12 2.06
C ALA A 229 -4.57 -23.60 1.84
N PHE A 230 -3.93 -23.21 0.71
CA PHE A 230 -3.77 -21.81 0.33
C PHE A 230 -5.10 -21.13 0.04
N GLU A 231 -6.06 -21.83 -0.57
CA GLU A 231 -7.37 -21.27 -0.92
C GLU A 231 -8.16 -20.75 0.30
N LYS A 232 -7.85 -21.22 1.51
CA LYS A 232 -8.45 -20.68 2.74
C LYS A 232 -8.04 -19.22 3.01
N LEU A 233 -6.86 -18.80 2.53
CA LEU A 233 -6.27 -17.48 2.75
C LEU A 233 -6.63 -16.48 1.64
N ARG A 234 -7.13 -16.96 0.50
CA ARG A 234 -7.48 -16.13 -0.67
C ARG A 234 -8.45 -14.98 -0.35
N PRO A 235 -9.52 -15.16 0.46
CA PRO A 235 -10.41 -14.06 0.81
C PRO A 235 -9.70 -12.92 1.55
N ASN A 236 -8.83 -13.24 2.52
CA ASN A 236 -8.08 -12.22 3.26
C ASN A 236 -7.01 -11.55 2.39
N LEU A 237 -6.38 -12.30 1.46
CA LEU A 237 -5.50 -11.69 0.44
C LEU A 237 -6.26 -10.74 -0.48
N GLN A 238 -7.49 -11.06 -0.86
CA GLN A 238 -8.34 -10.15 -1.65
C GLN A 238 -8.68 -8.88 -0.88
N GLU A 239 -8.95 -8.98 0.43
CA GLU A 239 -9.15 -7.82 1.30
C GLU A 239 -7.90 -6.92 1.34
N VAL A 240 -6.71 -7.50 1.52
CA VAL A 240 -5.44 -6.75 1.49
C VAL A 240 -5.19 -6.14 0.11
N ALA A 241 -5.42 -6.88 -0.98
CA ALA A 241 -5.26 -6.38 -2.35
C ALA A 241 -6.18 -5.18 -2.61
N LYS A 242 -7.44 -5.27 -2.16
CA LYS A 242 -8.42 -4.18 -2.26
C LYS A 242 -7.99 -2.95 -1.47
N LEU A 243 -7.53 -3.13 -0.23
CA LEU A 243 -7.01 -2.07 0.62
C LEU A 243 -5.82 -1.35 -0.03
N LEU A 244 -4.86 -2.11 -0.58
CA LEU A 244 -3.69 -1.54 -1.24
C LEU A 244 -4.04 -0.79 -2.53
N ARG A 245 -4.92 -1.35 -3.37
CA ARG A 245 -5.40 -0.68 -4.58
C ARG A 245 -6.14 0.61 -4.26
N ARG A 246 -7.05 0.57 -3.27
CA ARG A 246 -7.74 1.76 -2.76
C ARG A 246 -6.76 2.83 -2.29
N THR A 247 -5.74 2.44 -1.52
CA THR A 247 -4.72 3.35 -1.00
C THR A 247 -3.98 4.09 -2.12
N VAL A 248 -3.67 3.41 -3.22
CA VAL A 248 -3.04 4.02 -4.42
C VAL A 248 -3.98 5.03 -5.10
N LEU A 249 -5.26 4.69 -5.24
CA LEU A 249 -6.28 5.55 -5.85
C LEU A 249 -6.56 6.81 -5.01
N GLU A 250 -6.50 6.69 -3.68
CA GLU A 250 -6.62 7.82 -2.75
C GLU A 250 -5.33 8.68 -2.67
N GLY A 251 -4.29 8.34 -3.44
CA GLY A 251 -3.01 9.04 -3.41
C GLY A 251 -2.27 8.96 -2.07
N ARG A 252 -2.65 8.02 -1.20
CA ARG A 252 -2.02 7.80 0.11
C ARG A 252 -0.73 7.00 -0.07
N PRO A 253 0.41 7.43 0.52
CA PRO A 253 1.65 6.67 0.39
C PRO A 253 1.58 5.31 1.10
N ILE A 254 2.42 4.36 0.69
CA ILE A 254 2.59 3.03 1.27
C ILE A 254 4.04 2.90 1.74
N ARG A 255 4.23 2.36 2.95
CA ARG A 255 5.54 1.93 3.47
C ARG A 255 5.50 0.43 3.66
N VAL A 256 6.33 -0.28 2.90
CA VAL A 256 6.44 -1.74 2.96
C VAL A 256 7.61 -2.09 3.86
N ARG A 257 7.33 -2.70 5.01
CA ARG A 257 8.32 -3.27 5.92
C ARG A 257 8.36 -4.77 5.74
N HIS A 258 9.54 -5.34 5.64
CA HIS A 258 9.68 -6.80 5.48
C HIS A 258 10.90 -7.36 6.19
N HIS A 259 10.86 -8.63 6.60
CA HIS A 259 12.05 -9.27 7.17
C HIS A 259 13.20 -9.32 6.14
N ALA A 260 14.43 -9.15 6.62
CA ALA A 260 15.62 -8.98 5.79
C ALA A 260 16.29 -10.32 5.45
N ASP A 261 15.54 -11.22 4.81
CA ASP A 261 15.95 -12.55 4.36
C ASP A 261 15.32 -12.93 3.01
N GLY A 262 15.57 -14.17 2.57
CA GLY A 262 15.08 -14.69 1.30
C GLY A 262 13.55 -14.62 1.12
N ASP A 263 12.76 -15.11 2.09
CA ASP A 263 11.28 -15.10 1.99
C ASP A 263 10.73 -13.69 2.06
N GLY A 264 11.17 -12.86 3.01
CA GLY A 264 10.73 -11.47 3.13
C GLY A 264 11.03 -10.64 1.88
N MET A 265 12.15 -10.90 1.19
CA MET A 265 12.44 -10.26 -0.11
C MET A 265 11.58 -10.81 -1.25
N CYS A 266 11.37 -12.13 -1.30
CA CYS A 266 10.44 -12.77 -2.25
C CYS A 266 9.00 -12.29 -2.03
N ALA A 267 8.65 -11.84 -0.82
CA ALA A 267 7.37 -11.23 -0.52
C ALA A 267 7.30 -9.76 -0.96
N ALA A 268 8.28 -8.95 -0.54
CA ALA A 268 8.18 -7.50 -0.66
C ALA A 268 8.46 -6.96 -2.06
N VAL A 269 9.35 -7.60 -2.83
CA VAL A 269 9.72 -7.10 -4.17
C VAL A 269 8.58 -7.24 -5.18
N PRO A 270 7.90 -8.40 -5.31
CA PRO A 270 6.75 -8.52 -6.21
C PRO A 270 5.64 -7.51 -5.90
N VAL A 271 5.28 -7.36 -4.61
CA VAL A 271 4.23 -6.42 -4.17
C VAL A 271 4.66 -4.98 -4.44
N GLN A 272 5.92 -4.63 -4.18
CA GLN A 272 6.45 -3.31 -4.51
C GLN A 272 6.31 -3.00 -6.00
N ILE A 273 6.69 -3.90 -6.89
CA ILE A 273 6.68 -3.66 -8.34
C ILE A 273 5.24 -3.61 -8.86
N ALA A 274 4.36 -4.50 -8.40
CA ALA A 274 2.94 -4.46 -8.75
C ALA A 274 2.30 -3.12 -8.35
N LEU A 275 2.58 -2.63 -7.14
CA LEU A 275 2.11 -1.32 -6.70
C LEU A 275 2.77 -0.17 -7.48
N GLN A 276 4.06 -0.24 -7.80
CA GLN A 276 4.72 0.78 -8.62
C GLN A 276 4.11 0.88 -10.01
N ARG A 277 3.80 -0.26 -10.65
CA ARG A 277 3.13 -0.30 -11.96
C ARG A 277 1.71 0.24 -11.87
N PHE A 278 0.95 -0.16 -10.85
CA PHE A 278 -0.40 0.36 -10.64
C PHE A 278 -0.41 1.87 -10.32
N ILE A 279 0.53 2.37 -9.52
CA ILE A 279 0.71 3.80 -9.26
C ILE A 279 1.00 4.55 -10.57
N ALA A 280 1.86 4.01 -11.43
CA ALA A 280 2.20 4.62 -12.71
C ALA A 280 1.02 4.67 -13.70
N GLU A 281 0.03 3.79 -13.57
CA GLU A 281 -1.21 3.82 -14.38
C GLU A 281 -2.25 4.80 -13.82
N VAL A 282 -2.24 5.03 -12.52
CA VAL A 282 -3.24 5.86 -11.83
C VAL A 282 -2.82 7.33 -11.77
N HIS A 283 -1.52 7.61 -11.64
CA HIS A 283 -0.99 8.96 -11.41
C HIS A 283 -0.30 9.49 -12.66
N GLU A 284 -0.70 10.69 -13.10
CA GLU A 284 -0.07 11.38 -14.24
C GLU A 284 1.39 11.81 -13.97
N ASP A 285 1.77 11.97 -12.69
CA ASP A 285 3.16 12.25 -12.29
C ASP A 285 4.03 10.99 -12.43
N GLU A 286 4.96 10.99 -13.39
CA GLU A 286 5.92 9.89 -13.61
C GLU A 286 6.80 9.58 -12.38
N ASN A 287 6.91 10.53 -11.43
CA ASN A 287 7.66 10.33 -10.19
C ASN A 287 6.81 9.77 -9.04
N ALA A 288 5.50 9.62 -9.21
CA ALA A 288 4.61 9.11 -8.18
C ALA A 288 5.08 7.76 -7.60
N PRO A 289 5.52 6.75 -8.40
CA PRO A 289 6.02 5.49 -7.84
C PRO A 289 7.24 5.65 -6.92
N ARG A 290 8.07 6.68 -7.11
CA ARG A 290 9.26 6.92 -6.27
C ARG A 290 8.94 7.49 -4.89
N HIS A 291 7.79 8.14 -4.75
CA HIS A 291 7.44 8.88 -3.54
C HIS A 291 6.23 8.27 -2.80
N LEU A 292 5.32 7.63 -3.53
CA LEU A 292 4.14 6.97 -2.98
C LEU A 292 4.43 5.57 -2.45
N ILE A 293 5.49 4.88 -2.86
CA ILE A 293 5.85 3.60 -2.26
C ILE A 293 7.33 3.54 -1.91
N LYS A 294 7.64 3.04 -0.71
CA LYS A 294 9.01 2.76 -0.26
C LYS A 294 9.06 1.42 0.46
N ARG A 295 10.00 0.58 0.07
CA ARG A 295 10.34 -0.67 0.74
C ARG A 295 11.47 -0.45 1.74
N LEU A 296 11.35 -1.06 2.92
CA LEU A 296 12.23 -0.87 4.06
C LEU A 296 12.47 -2.24 4.73
N PRO A 297 13.69 -2.78 4.72
CA PRO A 297 13.98 -4.02 5.44
C PRO A 297 13.90 -3.83 6.96
N ALA A 298 13.45 -4.87 7.66
CA ALA A 298 13.47 -5.03 9.10
C ALA A 298 14.46 -6.14 9.44
N LYS A 299 15.41 -5.84 10.32
CA LYS A 299 16.44 -6.81 10.70
C LYS A 299 15.98 -7.74 11.81
N ALA A 300 15.15 -7.23 12.72
CA ALA A 300 14.50 -8.05 13.72
C ALA A 300 13.31 -8.80 13.09
N PRO A 301 12.94 -9.96 13.67
CA PRO A 301 11.76 -10.71 13.29
C PRO A 301 10.47 -10.10 13.89
N PHE A 302 10.39 -8.77 13.97
CA PHE A 302 9.25 -7.97 14.42
C PHE A 302 9.51 -6.49 14.11
N TYR A 303 8.48 -5.65 14.22
CA TYR A 303 8.58 -4.21 13.98
C TYR A 303 9.18 -3.48 15.19
N GLU A 304 10.48 -3.22 15.14
CA GLU A 304 11.18 -2.56 16.26
C GLU A 304 10.69 -1.13 16.49
N MET A 305 10.69 -0.70 17.76
CA MET A 305 10.43 0.70 18.13
C MET A 305 11.35 1.70 17.41
N GLU A 306 12.61 1.32 17.13
CA GLU A 306 13.53 2.15 16.34
C GLU A 306 13.00 2.36 14.91
N ASP A 307 12.49 1.30 14.29
CA ASP A 307 11.94 1.34 12.95
C ASP A 307 10.64 2.15 12.90
N ALA A 308 9.72 1.91 13.83
CA ALA A 308 8.44 2.63 13.93
C ALA A 308 8.62 4.13 14.16
N THR A 309 9.50 4.52 15.09
CA THR A 309 9.77 5.94 15.36
C THR A 309 10.46 6.64 14.18
N ARG A 310 11.36 5.94 13.48
CA ARG A 310 12.00 6.46 12.27
C ARG A 310 10.99 6.67 11.14
N ASP A 311 10.13 5.69 10.89
CA ASP A 311 9.14 5.74 9.81
C ASP A 311 8.10 6.84 10.06
N LEU A 312 7.60 6.92 11.30
CA LEU A 312 6.68 7.98 11.71
C LEU A 312 7.32 9.37 11.56
N ASN A 313 8.58 9.55 11.97
CA ASN A 313 9.26 10.84 11.80
C ASN A 313 9.38 11.22 10.32
N PHE A 314 9.75 10.29 9.44
CA PHE A 314 9.79 10.57 8.00
C PHE A 314 8.40 10.88 7.42
N ALA A 315 7.36 10.16 7.83
CA ALA A 315 5.99 10.42 7.38
C ALA A 315 5.49 11.81 7.81
N LEU A 316 5.79 12.23 9.05
CA LEU A 316 5.43 13.56 9.54
C LEU A 316 6.18 14.67 8.79
N GLU A 317 7.47 14.47 8.49
CA GLU A 317 8.25 15.39 7.67
C GLU A 317 7.75 15.47 6.22
N ASP A 318 7.40 14.33 5.61
CA ASP A 318 6.85 14.26 4.26
C ASP A 318 5.49 14.99 4.19
N ARG A 319 4.64 14.83 5.22
CA ARG A 319 3.39 15.60 5.34
C ARG A 319 3.63 17.10 5.46
N GLU A 320 4.58 17.53 6.29
CA GLU A 320 4.88 18.96 6.46
C GLU A 320 5.51 19.60 5.20
N LYS A 321 6.44 18.91 4.54
CA LYS A 321 7.20 19.45 3.40
C LYS A 321 6.50 19.27 2.06
N HIS A 322 5.72 18.21 1.91
CA HIS A 322 5.17 17.78 0.64
C HIS A 322 3.64 17.66 0.67
N GLY A 323 2.99 17.87 1.82
CA GLY A 323 1.53 17.80 1.94
C GLY A 323 0.95 16.41 1.74
N GLN A 324 1.79 15.37 1.87
CA GLN A 324 1.36 13.98 1.74
C GLN A 324 0.47 13.57 2.91
N GLN A 325 -0.48 12.66 2.65
CA GLN A 325 -1.15 11.92 3.71
C GLN A 325 -0.14 11.08 4.49
N LEU A 326 -0.49 10.70 5.73
CA LEU A 326 0.29 9.69 6.44
C LEU A 326 0.13 8.34 5.73
N PRO A 327 1.19 7.52 5.67
CA PRO A 327 1.19 6.33 4.84
C PRO A 327 0.32 5.22 5.45
N LEU A 328 -0.11 4.28 4.60
CA LEU A 328 -0.41 2.92 5.05
C LEU A 328 0.91 2.18 5.32
N LEU A 329 0.97 1.44 6.43
CA LEU A 329 2.06 0.52 6.76
C LEU A 329 1.67 -0.89 6.31
N LEU A 330 2.45 -1.48 5.40
CA LEU A 330 2.32 -2.87 4.98
C LEU A 330 3.49 -3.67 5.56
N MET A 331 3.19 -4.60 6.45
CA MET A 331 4.16 -5.50 7.08
C MET A 331 4.11 -6.85 6.38
N LEU A 332 5.26 -7.30 5.88
CA LEU A 332 5.43 -8.57 5.17
C LEU A 332 6.44 -9.42 5.93
N ASP A 333 6.09 -10.68 6.19
CA ASP A 333 6.99 -11.65 6.83
C ASP A 333 7.42 -11.27 8.25
N ASN A 334 6.58 -10.47 8.91
CA ASN A 334 6.69 -9.97 10.27
C ASN A 334 5.35 -9.32 10.63
N GLY A 335 5.12 -9.04 11.92
CA GLY A 335 4.01 -8.18 12.34
C GLY A 335 2.87 -8.89 13.06
N SER A 336 2.90 -10.22 13.17
CA SER A 336 1.79 -10.97 13.76
C SER A 336 1.90 -11.21 15.27
N THR A 337 2.92 -10.70 15.95
CA THR A 337 3.27 -11.14 17.32
C THR A 337 3.12 -10.04 18.37
N ALA A 338 3.10 -10.42 19.64
CA ALA A 338 3.06 -9.47 20.74
C ALA A 338 4.30 -8.55 20.78
N GLU A 339 5.42 -8.93 20.15
CA GLU A 339 6.62 -8.09 20.04
C GLU A 339 6.39 -6.84 19.16
N ASP A 340 5.39 -6.87 18.26
CA ASP A 340 5.03 -5.77 17.36
C ASP A 340 4.13 -4.71 18.01
N VAL A 341 3.41 -5.07 19.08
CA VAL A 341 2.39 -4.22 19.74
C VAL A 341 2.92 -2.83 20.13
N PRO A 342 4.10 -2.67 20.77
CA PRO A 342 4.58 -1.34 21.16
C PRO A 342 4.76 -0.39 19.96
N ALA A 343 5.17 -0.92 18.82
CA ALA A 343 5.33 -0.16 17.59
C ALA A 343 3.97 0.26 17.01
N TYR A 344 3.01 -0.67 16.96
CA TYR A 344 1.65 -0.38 16.48
C TYR A 344 0.90 0.60 17.40
N GLU A 345 1.00 0.47 18.73
CA GLU A 345 0.45 1.44 19.67
C GLU A 345 1.01 2.86 19.47
N THR A 346 2.28 2.97 19.05
CA THR A 346 2.88 4.27 18.73
C THR A 346 2.22 4.89 17.48
N LEU A 347 1.88 4.06 16.49
CA LEU A 347 1.26 4.50 15.23
C LEU A 347 -0.24 4.75 15.36
N SER A 348 -0.97 4.01 16.23
CA SER A 348 -2.42 4.12 16.41
C SER A 348 -2.89 5.50 16.93
N HIS A 349 -1.97 6.33 17.41
CA HIS A 349 -2.21 7.74 17.71
C HIS A 349 -2.37 8.63 16.47
N TYR A 350 -2.14 8.07 15.28
CA TYR A 350 -2.21 8.71 13.99
C TYR A 350 -3.13 7.92 13.05
N ASP A 351 -3.62 8.57 12.00
CA ASP A 351 -4.33 7.92 10.89
C ASP A 351 -3.33 7.19 9.98
N ILE A 352 -2.79 6.07 10.48
CA ILE A 352 -1.87 5.18 9.78
C ILE A 352 -2.50 3.79 9.79
N PRO A 353 -3.13 3.37 8.67
CA PRO A 353 -3.63 2.01 8.54
C PRO A 353 -2.48 1.01 8.53
N ILE A 354 -2.69 -0.18 9.10
CA ILE A 354 -1.69 -1.24 9.20
C ILE A 354 -2.25 -2.53 8.62
N ALA A 355 -1.58 -3.08 7.61
CA ALA A 355 -1.88 -4.38 7.04
C ALA A 355 -0.69 -5.33 7.24
N VAL A 356 -0.97 -6.57 7.62
CA VAL A 356 0.04 -7.62 7.85
C VAL A 356 -0.21 -8.82 6.95
N VAL A 357 0.82 -9.30 6.26
CA VAL A 357 0.86 -10.61 5.60
C VAL A 357 2.09 -11.33 6.13
N ASP A 358 1.89 -12.44 6.83
CA ASP A 358 2.95 -13.08 7.59
C ASP A 358 2.62 -14.57 7.79
N HIS A 359 3.64 -15.39 8.00
CA HIS A 359 3.51 -16.83 8.22
C HIS A 359 4.12 -17.31 9.54
N HIS A 360 4.65 -16.43 10.38
CA HIS A 360 5.09 -16.77 11.73
C HIS A 360 3.88 -17.11 12.62
N HIS A 361 4.10 -17.85 13.72
CA HIS A 361 3.01 -18.14 14.65
C HIS A 361 2.49 -16.83 15.27
N PRO A 362 1.19 -16.49 15.11
CA PRO A 362 0.66 -15.20 15.53
C PRO A 362 0.28 -15.18 17.01
N ASP A 363 0.21 -13.97 17.58
CA ASP A 363 -0.45 -13.65 18.86
C ASP A 363 -1.70 -12.78 18.57
N PRO A 364 -2.77 -13.35 17.99
CA PRO A 364 -3.91 -12.57 17.46
C PRO A 364 -4.57 -11.71 18.53
N GLU A 365 -4.73 -12.22 19.76
CA GLU A 365 -5.31 -11.47 20.88
C GLU A 365 -4.51 -10.19 21.23
N ALA A 366 -3.23 -10.13 20.84
CA ALA A 366 -2.38 -8.98 21.10
C ALA A 366 -2.41 -7.94 19.97
N VAL A 367 -2.51 -8.36 18.71
CA VAL A 367 -2.35 -7.48 17.53
C VAL A 367 -3.66 -7.14 16.80
N GLU A 368 -4.69 -8.00 16.82
CA GLU A 368 -5.88 -7.84 15.95
C GLU A 368 -6.57 -6.47 16.08
N ASP A 369 -6.69 -5.93 17.29
CA ASP A 369 -7.34 -4.62 17.55
C ASP A 369 -6.54 -3.42 16.98
N LEU A 370 -5.31 -3.64 16.52
CA LEU A 370 -4.40 -2.61 15.98
C LEU A 370 -4.21 -2.72 14.47
N LEU A 371 -4.73 -3.77 13.83
CA LEU A 371 -4.54 -4.06 12.41
C LEU A 371 -5.84 -3.82 11.62
N ASP A 372 -5.72 -3.21 10.45
CA ASP A 372 -6.83 -3.06 9.49
C ASP A 372 -7.03 -4.31 8.63
N ALA A 373 -5.95 -5.09 8.43
CA ALA A 373 -6.00 -6.38 7.74
C ALA A 373 -4.87 -7.29 8.23
N HIS A 374 -5.16 -8.58 8.39
CA HIS A 374 -4.19 -9.58 8.82
C HIS A 374 -4.39 -10.88 8.05
N VAL A 375 -3.36 -11.29 7.30
CA VAL A 375 -3.30 -12.57 6.59
C VAL A 375 -2.23 -13.41 7.24
N ASN A 376 -2.62 -14.54 7.82
CA ASN A 376 -1.69 -15.49 8.39
C ASN A 376 -2.23 -16.93 8.33
N PRO A 377 -1.48 -17.92 7.79
CA PRO A 377 -1.90 -19.33 7.71
C PRO A 377 -2.45 -19.92 9.02
N TYR A 378 -1.84 -19.58 10.16
CA TYR A 378 -2.24 -20.11 11.46
C TYR A 378 -3.65 -19.69 11.90
N LEU A 379 -4.20 -18.59 11.35
CA LEU A 379 -5.57 -18.16 11.60
C LEU A 379 -6.62 -19.01 10.87
N HIS A 380 -6.17 -19.90 9.96
CA HIS A 380 -7.03 -20.71 9.09
C HIS A 380 -6.76 -22.22 9.21
N ASP A 381 -6.26 -22.66 10.38
CA ASP A 381 -5.88 -24.05 10.65
C ASP A 381 -4.81 -24.57 9.66
N GLU A 382 -3.94 -23.69 9.17
CA GLU A 382 -2.74 -24.03 8.39
C GLU A 382 -1.48 -23.68 9.20
N ASP A 383 -0.30 -23.79 8.58
CA ASP A 383 0.98 -23.65 9.26
C ASP A 383 2.02 -22.90 8.41
N TYR A 384 3.23 -22.78 8.96
CA TYR A 384 4.37 -22.06 8.36
C TYR A 384 4.75 -22.50 6.95
N ARG A 385 4.33 -23.68 6.47
CA ARG A 385 4.73 -24.20 5.15
C ARG A 385 4.18 -23.36 4.01
N ILE A 386 3.13 -22.58 4.23
CA ILE A 386 2.70 -21.50 3.33
C ILE A 386 3.53 -20.27 3.69
N THR A 387 4.58 -19.97 2.92
CA THR A 387 5.49 -18.86 3.26
C THR A 387 4.90 -17.51 2.86
N THR A 388 5.42 -16.43 3.44
CA THR A 388 4.96 -15.08 3.12
C THR A 388 5.23 -14.75 1.66
N GLY A 389 6.38 -15.16 1.11
CA GLY A 389 6.70 -14.97 -0.30
C GLY A 389 5.69 -15.62 -1.25
N MET A 390 5.17 -16.82 -0.92
CA MET A 390 4.10 -17.46 -1.69
C MET A 390 2.80 -16.64 -1.66
N LEU A 391 2.41 -16.15 -0.47
CA LEU A 391 1.23 -15.32 -0.28
C LEU A 391 1.33 -14.01 -1.08
N CYS A 392 2.49 -13.38 -1.03
CA CYS A 392 2.70 -12.07 -1.62
C CYS A 392 2.87 -12.09 -3.15
N VAL A 393 3.28 -13.21 -3.73
CA VAL A 393 3.23 -13.39 -5.20
C VAL A 393 1.77 -13.39 -5.68
N GLU A 394 0.87 -14.12 -5.01
CA GLU A 394 -0.56 -14.08 -5.34
C GLU A 394 -1.17 -12.69 -5.09
N LEU A 395 -0.80 -12.03 -3.98
CA LEU A 395 -1.19 -10.64 -3.71
C LEU A 395 -0.75 -9.67 -4.81
N ALA A 396 0.50 -9.77 -5.26
CA ALA A 396 1.04 -8.94 -6.33
C ALA A 396 0.25 -9.13 -7.64
N ARG A 397 -0.14 -10.37 -7.96
CA ARG A 397 -0.96 -10.69 -9.13
C ARG A 397 -2.39 -10.15 -9.03
N MET A 398 -2.99 -10.17 -7.83
CA MET A 398 -4.30 -9.56 -7.57
C MET A 398 -4.25 -8.02 -7.70
N ILE A 399 -3.09 -7.41 -7.47
CA ILE A 399 -2.88 -5.96 -7.65
C ILE A 399 -2.61 -5.63 -9.12
N TYR A 400 -1.73 -6.39 -9.78
CA TYR A 400 -1.27 -6.12 -11.14
C TYR A 400 -0.98 -7.41 -11.91
N PRO A 401 -1.97 -8.01 -12.61
CA PRO A 401 -1.86 -9.36 -13.16
C PRO A 401 -0.80 -9.51 -14.27
N ASP A 402 -0.47 -8.44 -14.98
CA ASP A 402 0.52 -8.45 -16.09
C ASP A 402 1.96 -8.74 -15.62
N ILE A 403 2.23 -8.74 -14.31
CA ILE A 403 3.52 -9.17 -13.74
C ILE A 403 3.66 -10.70 -13.66
N THR A 404 2.58 -11.47 -13.87
CA THR A 404 2.52 -12.92 -13.57
C THR A 404 3.68 -13.71 -14.16
N ASP A 405 4.01 -13.48 -15.43
CA ASP A 405 5.05 -14.22 -16.14
C ASP A 405 6.46 -14.00 -15.54
N GLU A 406 6.68 -12.86 -14.88
CA GLU A 406 7.95 -12.53 -14.22
C GLU A 406 8.07 -13.13 -12.81
N LEU A 407 6.99 -13.72 -12.25
CA LEU A 407 6.94 -14.18 -10.86
C LEU A 407 6.87 -15.70 -10.70
N ARG A 408 6.75 -16.48 -11.78
CA ARG A 408 6.46 -17.92 -11.73
C ARG A 408 7.49 -18.74 -10.95
N HIS A 409 8.76 -18.32 -10.90
CA HIS A 409 9.81 -18.97 -10.10
C HIS A 409 9.88 -18.50 -8.64
N VAL A 410 9.35 -17.31 -8.32
CA VAL A 410 9.54 -16.65 -7.01
C VAL A 410 8.96 -17.46 -5.84
N PRO A 411 7.76 -18.07 -5.92
CA PRO A 411 7.24 -18.90 -4.83
C PRO A 411 8.15 -20.09 -4.47
N ALA A 412 8.84 -20.67 -5.46
CA ALA A 412 9.78 -21.77 -5.22
C ALA A 412 11.01 -21.29 -4.45
N VAL A 413 11.55 -20.12 -4.81
CA VAL A 413 12.67 -19.49 -4.09
C VAL A 413 12.29 -19.21 -2.65
N ALA A 414 11.12 -18.58 -2.44
CA ALA A 414 10.60 -18.24 -1.12
C ALA A 414 10.44 -19.49 -0.22
N GLY A 415 9.81 -20.54 -0.77
CA GLY A 415 9.68 -21.83 -0.09
C GLY A 415 11.01 -22.49 0.25
N LEU A 416 12.03 -22.36 -0.60
CA LEU A 416 13.38 -22.88 -0.32
C LEU A 416 14.11 -22.05 0.74
N SER A 417 13.99 -20.73 0.71
CA SER A 417 14.59 -19.82 1.70
C SER A 417 14.11 -20.15 3.11
N ASP A 418 12.83 -20.46 3.27
CA ASP A 418 12.22 -20.83 4.55
C ASP A 418 12.14 -22.33 4.83
N ARG A 419 12.72 -23.15 3.95
CA ARG A 419 12.72 -24.61 4.08
C ARG A 419 11.31 -25.18 4.25
N SER A 420 10.34 -24.66 3.49
CA SER A 420 8.97 -25.15 3.47
C SER A 420 8.95 -26.65 3.17
N LYS A 421 8.20 -27.39 3.99
CA LYS A 421 7.97 -28.84 3.82
C LYS A 421 6.57 -29.12 3.24
N ALA A 422 5.97 -28.18 2.50
CA ALA A 422 4.68 -28.42 1.85
C ALA A 422 4.84 -29.47 0.74
N ASP A 423 3.89 -30.41 0.65
CA ASP A 423 3.82 -31.33 -0.50
C ASP A 423 3.64 -30.55 -1.82
N ALA A 424 2.95 -29.40 -1.76
CA ALA A 424 2.74 -28.49 -2.89
C ALA A 424 4.03 -27.82 -3.42
N MET A 425 5.15 -27.93 -2.69
CA MET A 425 6.44 -27.40 -3.18
C MET A 425 6.87 -28.03 -4.50
N SER A 426 6.50 -29.28 -4.78
CA SER A 426 6.82 -29.92 -6.06
C SER A 426 6.26 -29.15 -7.25
N ASP A 427 5.06 -28.57 -7.08
CA ASP A 427 4.35 -27.89 -8.16
C ASP A 427 4.97 -26.50 -8.41
N TYR A 428 5.40 -25.80 -7.35
CA TYR A 428 6.18 -24.56 -7.49
C TYR A 428 7.57 -24.80 -8.08
N LEU A 429 8.26 -25.89 -7.72
CA LEU A 429 9.54 -26.25 -8.31
C LEU A 429 9.39 -26.61 -9.79
N GLU A 430 8.33 -27.35 -10.16
CA GLU A 430 8.01 -27.63 -11.56
C GLU A 430 7.74 -26.33 -12.34
N LEU A 431 6.96 -25.43 -11.76
CA LEU A 431 6.67 -24.10 -12.32
C LEU A 431 7.94 -23.28 -12.57
N ALA A 432 8.85 -23.24 -11.60
CA ALA A 432 10.14 -22.56 -11.73
C ALA A 432 11.03 -23.20 -12.81
N ASN A 433 11.04 -24.54 -12.89
CA ASN A 433 11.79 -25.28 -13.89
C ASN A 433 11.27 -25.06 -15.32
N GLU A 434 9.95 -24.86 -15.50
CA GLU A 434 9.38 -24.44 -16.79
C GLU A 434 9.94 -23.08 -17.27
N GLU A 435 10.24 -22.17 -16.33
CA GLU A 435 10.89 -20.87 -16.59
C GLU A 435 12.43 -20.97 -16.69
N GLY A 436 13.00 -22.16 -16.56
CA GLY A 436 14.44 -22.39 -16.67
C GLY A 436 15.23 -22.17 -15.37
N TYR A 437 14.57 -22.32 -14.22
CA TYR A 437 15.20 -22.35 -12.91
C TYR A 437 15.23 -23.79 -12.39
N ASP A 438 16.39 -24.44 -12.52
CA ASP A 438 16.63 -25.75 -11.91
C ASP A 438 16.92 -25.63 -10.41
N ASP A 439 16.90 -26.76 -9.71
CA ASP A 439 17.07 -26.83 -8.25
C ASP A 439 18.36 -26.15 -7.77
N GLU A 440 19.47 -26.31 -8.51
CA GLU A 440 20.76 -25.69 -8.20
C GLU A 440 20.68 -24.17 -8.31
N ARG A 441 20.09 -23.65 -9.39
CA ARG A 441 19.90 -22.20 -9.57
C ARG A 441 18.97 -21.60 -8.52
N LEU A 442 17.93 -22.31 -8.10
CA LEU A 442 17.02 -21.84 -7.06
C LEU A 442 17.71 -21.78 -5.69
N GLN A 443 18.53 -22.78 -5.37
CA GLN A 443 19.35 -22.77 -4.15
C GLN A 443 20.39 -21.65 -4.17
N ASP A 444 21.11 -21.49 -5.28
CA ASP A 444 22.05 -20.36 -5.48
C ASP A 444 21.35 -19.02 -5.29
N LEU A 445 20.15 -18.85 -5.83
CA LEU A 445 19.38 -17.63 -5.69
C LEU A 445 18.99 -17.38 -4.22
N SER A 446 18.51 -18.40 -3.50
CA SER A 446 18.23 -18.28 -2.07
C SER A 446 19.47 -17.86 -1.26
N GLU A 447 20.64 -18.46 -1.54
CA GLU A 447 21.89 -18.10 -0.86
C GLU A 447 22.36 -16.68 -1.22
N ALA A 448 22.23 -16.29 -2.48
CA ALA A 448 22.59 -14.97 -2.97
C ALA A 448 21.74 -13.88 -2.31
N LEU A 449 20.44 -14.14 -2.11
CA LEU A 449 19.51 -13.26 -1.39
C LEU A 449 19.95 -13.07 0.07
N ASP A 450 20.13 -14.16 0.82
CA ASP A 450 20.61 -14.10 2.22
C ASP A 450 21.92 -13.32 2.35
N TYR A 451 22.86 -13.57 1.43
CA TYR A 451 24.15 -12.88 1.41
C TYR A 451 24.00 -11.39 1.11
N ALA A 452 23.18 -11.02 0.11
CA ALA A 452 22.90 -9.63 -0.22
C ALA A 452 22.24 -8.90 0.96
N ALA A 453 21.22 -9.49 1.58
CA ALA A 453 20.50 -8.91 2.71
C ALA A 453 21.43 -8.63 3.89
N PHE A 454 22.32 -9.58 4.22
CA PHE A 454 23.30 -9.40 5.29
C PHE A 454 24.17 -8.14 5.09
N TRP A 455 24.61 -7.88 3.86
CA TRP A 455 25.49 -6.75 3.54
C TRP A 455 24.73 -5.44 3.33
N LEU A 456 23.51 -5.49 2.81
CA LEU A 456 22.64 -4.33 2.63
C LEU A 456 22.17 -3.72 3.96
N ARG A 457 22.04 -4.54 5.01
CA ARG A 457 21.62 -4.12 6.36
C ARG A 457 20.25 -3.44 6.33
N TYR A 458 20.22 -2.11 6.45
CA TYR A 458 18.99 -1.30 6.47
C TYR A 458 18.62 -0.75 5.09
N ASN A 459 19.45 -0.98 4.07
CA ASN A 459 19.18 -0.56 2.71
C ASN A 459 18.30 -1.61 2.01
N SER A 460 17.23 -1.19 1.33
CA SER A 460 16.36 -2.10 0.59
C SER A 460 17.06 -2.78 -0.59
N GLY A 461 18.06 -2.14 -1.18
CA GLY A 461 18.80 -2.69 -2.32
C GLY A 461 17.96 -2.85 -3.58
N ASP A 462 16.94 -2.01 -3.79
CA ASP A 462 15.90 -2.13 -4.82
C ASP A 462 16.37 -2.74 -6.14
N GLN A 463 17.32 -2.11 -6.83
CA GLN A 463 17.81 -2.59 -8.13
C GLN A 463 18.59 -3.91 -8.03
N LEU A 464 19.37 -4.11 -6.95
CA LEU A 464 20.16 -5.32 -6.78
C LEU A 464 19.26 -6.54 -6.54
N ILE A 465 18.26 -6.40 -5.66
CA ILE A 465 17.35 -7.51 -5.34
C ILE A 465 16.40 -7.78 -6.52
N GLN A 466 15.97 -6.75 -7.25
CA GLN A 466 15.23 -6.93 -8.51
C GLN A 466 16.05 -7.71 -9.55
N ASP A 467 17.33 -7.36 -9.72
CA ASP A 467 18.23 -8.08 -10.63
C ASP A 467 18.50 -9.53 -10.16
N LEU A 468 18.52 -9.80 -8.84
CA LEU A 468 18.63 -11.15 -8.30
C LEU A 468 17.36 -11.98 -8.51
N LEU A 469 16.18 -11.41 -8.28
CA LEU A 469 14.92 -12.09 -8.53
C LEU A 469 14.54 -12.13 -10.02
N GLN A 470 15.28 -11.41 -10.87
CA GLN A 470 14.99 -11.24 -12.30
C GLN A 470 13.58 -10.69 -12.57
N ILE A 471 13.15 -9.71 -11.77
CA ILE A 471 11.87 -9.02 -11.98
C ILE A 471 12.17 -7.65 -12.57
N ASP A 472 11.41 -7.23 -13.59
CA ASP A 472 11.64 -6.01 -14.37
C ASP A 472 13.03 -5.97 -15.04
N SER A 473 13.63 -7.14 -15.27
CA SER A 473 15.00 -7.32 -15.77
C SER A 473 15.08 -8.42 -16.84
N ASN A 474 15.59 -8.09 -18.01
CA ASN A 474 15.65 -8.99 -19.18
C ASN A 474 17.08 -9.49 -19.50
N ASP A 475 18.05 -9.26 -18.60
CA ASP A 475 19.46 -9.61 -18.82
C ASP A 475 19.82 -10.93 -18.12
N GLU A 476 19.50 -12.04 -18.80
CA GLU A 476 19.72 -13.41 -18.31
C GLU A 476 21.20 -13.71 -18.02
N GLU A 477 22.14 -13.16 -18.81
CA GLU A 477 23.57 -13.40 -18.62
C GLU A 477 24.05 -12.73 -17.33
N ARG A 478 23.72 -11.45 -17.15
CA ARG A 478 24.04 -10.70 -15.93
C ARG A 478 23.41 -11.33 -14.69
N HIS A 479 22.16 -11.76 -14.78
CA HIS A 479 21.48 -12.39 -13.64
C HIS A 479 22.21 -13.68 -13.20
N ARG A 480 22.54 -14.58 -14.12
CA ARG A 480 23.29 -15.81 -13.79
C ARG A 480 24.67 -15.53 -13.21
N GLU A 481 25.41 -14.57 -13.79
CA GLU A 481 26.72 -14.18 -13.26
C GLU A 481 26.61 -13.60 -11.84
N LEU A 482 25.59 -12.77 -11.58
CA LEU A 482 25.37 -12.16 -10.29
C LEU A 482 24.97 -13.18 -9.21
N VAL A 483 24.02 -14.06 -9.51
CA VAL A 483 23.56 -15.11 -8.60
C VAL A 483 24.70 -16.04 -8.23
N SER A 484 25.39 -16.60 -9.23
CA SER A 484 26.54 -17.50 -8.99
C SER A 484 27.63 -16.79 -8.19
N PHE A 485 27.96 -15.54 -8.51
CA PHE A 485 28.98 -14.78 -7.78
C PHE A 485 28.64 -14.59 -6.30
N LEU A 486 27.39 -14.24 -5.97
CA LEU A 486 26.98 -14.03 -4.58
C LEU A 486 26.82 -15.36 -3.82
N ALA A 487 26.28 -16.40 -4.46
CA ALA A 487 26.15 -17.73 -3.87
C ALA A 487 27.53 -18.34 -3.55
N ASP A 488 28.46 -18.34 -4.51
CA ASP A 488 29.83 -18.83 -4.29
C ASP A 488 30.52 -18.07 -3.15
N ARG A 489 30.31 -16.75 -3.08
CA ARG A 489 30.85 -15.92 -2.02
C ARG A 489 30.22 -16.24 -0.66
N ALA A 490 28.92 -16.53 -0.63
CA ALA A 490 28.21 -16.93 0.57
C ALA A 490 28.77 -18.23 1.13
N ARG A 491 28.96 -19.24 0.28
CA ARG A 491 29.54 -20.55 0.63
C ARG A 491 30.98 -20.42 1.13
N ASP A 492 31.82 -19.67 0.43
CA ASP A 492 33.20 -19.42 0.84
C ASP A 492 33.26 -18.77 2.25
N ASP A 493 32.40 -17.77 2.51
CA ASP A 493 32.37 -17.08 3.80
C ASP A 493 31.77 -17.99 4.92
N VAL A 494 30.81 -18.87 4.60
CA VAL A 494 30.30 -19.91 5.50
C VAL A 494 31.41 -20.90 5.87
N ASP A 495 32.14 -21.43 4.90
CA ASP A 495 33.23 -22.37 5.13
C ASP A 495 34.31 -21.77 6.04
N VAL A 496 34.71 -20.51 5.77
CA VAL A 496 35.67 -19.80 6.62
C VAL A 496 35.15 -19.65 8.07
N GLN A 497 33.87 -19.36 8.24
CA GLN A 497 33.27 -19.23 9.56
C GLN A 497 33.20 -20.57 10.29
N LEU A 498 32.78 -21.65 9.60
CA LEU A 498 32.70 -22.99 10.17
C LEU A 498 34.08 -23.55 10.52
N ASP A 499 35.11 -23.31 9.69
CA ASP A 499 36.49 -23.69 9.99
C ASP A 499 36.99 -23.08 11.31
N ALA A 500 36.54 -21.86 11.63
CA ALA A 500 36.83 -21.21 12.91
C ALA A 500 35.98 -21.76 14.07
N ALA A 501 34.71 -22.05 13.83
CA ALA A 501 33.72 -22.41 14.85
C ALA A 501 33.77 -23.88 15.27
N MET A 502 33.85 -24.80 14.31
CA MET A 502 33.74 -26.25 14.51
C MET A 502 34.73 -26.85 15.53
N PRO A 503 36.01 -26.39 15.63
CA PRO A 503 36.94 -26.87 16.67
C PRO A 503 36.53 -26.56 18.12
N HIS A 504 35.56 -25.65 18.31
CA HIS A 504 35.08 -25.19 19.60
C HIS A 504 33.68 -25.71 19.94
N LEU A 505 33.10 -26.55 19.08
CA LEU A 505 31.81 -27.16 19.31
C LEU A 505 31.90 -28.16 20.47
N GLU A 506 31.06 -27.97 21.48
CA GLU A 506 30.88 -28.91 22.57
C GLU A 506 29.82 -29.94 22.17
N HIS A 507 30.06 -31.21 22.48
CA HIS A 507 29.16 -32.32 22.15
C HIS A 507 28.87 -33.16 23.39
N GLU A 508 27.61 -33.49 23.60
CA GLU A 508 27.15 -34.48 24.56
C GLU A 508 25.99 -35.32 24.00
N ASP A 509 25.87 -36.54 24.50
CA ASP A 509 24.72 -37.41 24.20
C ASP A 509 23.71 -37.26 25.33
N LEU A 510 22.46 -36.93 24.98
CA LEU A 510 21.37 -36.70 25.92
C LEU A 510 20.73 -38.03 26.36
N ASP A 511 20.04 -38.00 27.51
CA ASP A 511 19.37 -39.19 28.06
C ASP A 511 18.24 -39.72 27.16
N ASN A 512 17.61 -38.87 26.35
CA ASN A 512 16.63 -39.26 25.32
C ASN A 512 17.25 -39.86 24.05
N GLY A 513 18.59 -39.87 23.94
CA GLY A 513 19.32 -40.44 22.80
C GLY A 513 19.66 -39.45 21.69
N ALA A 514 19.32 -38.16 21.82
CA ALA A 514 19.71 -37.13 20.86
C ALA A 514 21.16 -36.66 21.07
N HIS A 515 21.82 -36.23 20.00
CA HIS A 515 23.10 -35.53 20.08
C HIS A 515 22.88 -34.04 20.32
N LEU A 516 23.43 -33.50 21.40
CA LEU A 516 23.43 -32.07 21.67
C LEU A 516 24.79 -31.46 21.31
N TYR A 517 24.76 -30.46 20.43
CA TYR A 517 25.89 -29.62 20.09
C TYR A 517 25.70 -28.21 20.63
N ARG A 518 26.72 -27.65 21.27
CA ARG A 518 26.67 -26.29 21.84
C ARG A 518 27.88 -25.47 21.42
N ILE A 519 27.66 -24.18 21.15
CA ILE A 519 28.75 -23.27 20.80
C ILE A 519 28.49 -21.84 21.27
N ASP A 520 29.50 -21.23 21.90
CA ASP A 520 29.53 -19.79 22.19
C ASP A 520 29.88 -19.01 20.90
N VAL A 521 28.87 -18.64 20.14
CA VAL A 521 29.02 -17.93 18.85
C VAL A 521 29.53 -16.50 19.00
N GLU A 522 29.54 -15.94 20.21
CA GLU A 522 30.14 -14.63 20.48
C GLU A 522 31.67 -14.74 20.62
N ASN A 523 32.17 -15.84 21.18
CA ASN A 523 33.59 -16.06 21.42
C ASN A 523 34.30 -16.89 20.35
N TYR A 524 33.57 -17.77 19.65
CA TYR A 524 34.13 -18.75 18.72
C TYR A 524 33.66 -18.60 17.27
N ALA A 525 33.00 -17.49 16.93
CA ALA A 525 32.69 -17.13 15.55
C ALA A 525 33.11 -15.68 15.25
N HIS A 526 33.39 -15.36 13.98
CA HIS A 526 33.70 -13.99 13.59
C HIS A 526 32.44 -13.11 13.64
N ARG A 527 32.55 -11.99 14.36
CA ARG A 527 31.47 -11.01 14.51
C ARG A 527 31.46 -10.03 13.35
N PHE A 528 30.26 -9.59 12.98
CA PHE A 528 30.03 -8.61 11.90
C PHE A 528 30.49 -9.08 10.51
N THR A 529 30.66 -10.39 10.34
CA THR A 529 30.93 -11.07 9.07
C THR A 529 29.77 -12.03 8.77
N TYR A 530 29.62 -12.41 7.50
CA TYR A 530 28.71 -13.46 7.11
C TYR A 530 29.33 -14.84 7.44
N PRO A 531 28.54 -15.85 7.82
CA PRO A 531 27.13 -15.77 8.24
C PRO A 531 26.93 -15.18 9.64
N ALA A 532 25.74 -14.63 9.88
CA ALA A 532 25.31 -14.17 11.21
C ALA A 532 25.21 -15.35 12.22
N PRO A 533 25.12 -15.10 13.54
CA PRO A 533 25.06 -16.16 14.55
C PRO A 533 23.97 -17.22 14.31
N GLY A 534 22.77 -16.81 13.89
CA GLY A 534 21.66 -17.73 13.60
C GLY A 534 21.95 -18.65 12.42
N LYS A 535 22.43 -18.10 11.30
CA LYS A 535 22.84 -18.87 10.13
C LYS A 535 24.06 -19.74 10.43
N THR A 536 25.06 -19.25 11.16
CA THR A 536 26.21 -20.05 11.63
C THR A 536 25.75 -21.27 12.43
N THR A 537 24.77 -21.09 13.33
CA THR A 537 24.20 -22.20 14.11
C THR A 537 23.45 -23.19 13.22
N GLY A 538 22.71 -22.70 12.21
CA GLY A 538 22.05 -23.53 11.21
C GLY A 538 23.03 -24.37 10.36
N GLU A 539 24.10 -23.75 9.86
CA GLU A 539 25.11 -24.45 9.06
C GLU A 539 25.88 -25.51 9.87
N ILE A 540 26.15 -25.23 11.15
CA ILE A 540 26.69 -26.25 12.07
C ILE A 540 25.70 -27.40 12.22
N HIS A 541 24.42 -27.08 12.42
CA HIS A 541 23.36 -28.06 12.61
C HIS A 541 23.22 -28.99 11.41
N ASP A 542 23.10 -28.42 10.21
CA ASP A 542 22.93 -29.18 8.96
C ASP A 542 24.11 -30.14 8.75
N ARG A 543 25.35 -29.67 8.96
CA ARG A 543 26.55 -30.50 8.87
C ARG A 543 26.57 -31.64 9.90
N LYS A 544 25.99 -31.43 11.09
CA LYS A 544 25.92 -32.45 12.13
C LYS A 544 24.83 -33.48 11.90
N ILE A 545 23.71 -33.10 11.31
CA ILE A 545 22.70 -34.05 10.84
C ILE A 545 23.33 -35.00 9.82
N GLU A 546 24.04 -34.45 8.81
CA GLU A 546 24.69 -35.27 7.77
C GLU A 546 25.79 -36.19 8.32
N GLU A 547 26.56 -35.73 9.31
CA GLU A 547 27.65 -36.51 9.91
C GLU A 547 27.15 -37.65 10.82
N THR A 548 26.02 -37.44 11.51
CA THR A 548 25.50 -38.39 12.51
C THR A 548 24.44 -39.32 11.94
N GLY A 549 23.44 -38.79 11.22
CA GLY A 549 22.26 -39.53 10.78
C GLY A 549 21.28 -39.90 11.90
N ASP A 550 21.48 -39.35 13.10
CA ASP A 550 20.68 -39.56 14.32
C ASP A 550 20.01 -38.23 14.74
N PRO A 551 19.04 -38.21 15.68
CA PRO A 551 18.44 -36.95 16.15
C PRO A 551 19.46 -35.96 16.71
N VAL A 552 19.40 -34.71 16.26
CA VAL A 552 20.37 -33.66 16.59
C VAL A 552 19.67 -32.46 17.21
N ILE A 553 20.29 -31.87 18.22
CA ILE A 553 19.98 -30.54 18.74
C ILE A 553 21.25 -29.69 18.64
N THR A 554 21.13 -28.44 18.21
CA THR A 554 22.25 -27.50 18.14
C THR A 554 21.86 -26.17 18.76
N VAL A 555 22.67 -25.73 19.73
CA VAL A 555 22.48 -24.50 20.51
C VAL A 555 23.66 -23.56 20.30
N GLY A 556 23.45 -22.51 19.52
CA GLY A 556 24.41 -21.42 19.38
C GLY A 556 24.05 -20.28 20.31
N TYR A 557 24.88 -19.99 21.31
CA TYR A 557 24.56 -18.97 22.33
C TYR A 557 25.56 -17.82 22.35
N GLY A 558 25.03 -16.62 22.57
CA GLY A 558 25.79 -15.39 22.73
C GLY A 558 25.88 -14.96 24.20
N PRO A 559 26.07 -13.65 24.46
CA PRO A 559 26.08 -13.13 25.81
C PRO A 559 24.68 -13.10 26.45
N ASP A 560 23.64 -12.83 25.68
CA ASP A 560 22.27 -12.55 26.12
C ASP A 560 21.19 -13.19 25.22
N PHE A 561 21.59 -14.16 24.40
CA PHE A 561 20.68 -14.91 23.53
C PHE A 561 21.17 -16.34 23.30
N ALA A 562 20.26 -17.21 22.85
CA ALA A 562 20.58 -18.51 22.25
C ALA A 562 19.67 -18.78 21.04
N VAL A 563 20.26 -19.40 20.01
CA VAL A 563 19.58 -19.88 18.81
C VAL A 563 19.55 -21.40 18.87
N LEU A 564 18.38 -21.97 18.61
CA LEU A 564 18.07 -23.38 18.80
C LEU A 564 17.64 -23.98 17.46
N ARG A 565 18.25 -25.11 17.12
CA ARG A 565 17.91 -25.92 15.95
C ARG A 565 17.79 -27.38 16.38
N SER A 566 16.82 -28.09 15.85
CA SER A 566 16.62 -29.50 16.11
C SER A 566 16.16 -30.25 14.87
N ASP A 567 16.62 -31.49 14.76
CA ASP A 567 16.18 -32.48 13.80
C ASP A 567 15.86 -33.78 14.55
N GLY A 568 14.65 -34.31 14.34
CA GLY A 568 14.20 -35.53 15.01
C GLY A 568 13.87 -35.38 16.50
N VAL A 569 13.88 -34.17 17.07
CA VAL A 569 13.47 -33.91 18.47
C VAL A 569 12.44 -32.79 18.52
N ARG A 570 11.39 -32.98 19.33
CA ARG A 570 10.35 -31.98 19.54
C ARG A 570 10.67 -31.12 20.76
N LEU A 571 11.17 -29.90 20.53
CA LEU A 571 11.57 -29.00 21.60
C LEU A 571 10.42 -28.18 22.20
N ASP A 572 9.39 -27.82 21.43
CA ASP A 572 8.31 -26.92 21.90
C ASP A 572 8.85 -25.64 22.57
N ILE A 573 9.49 -24.79 21.76
CA ILE A 573 10.18 -23.59 22.25
C ILE A 573 9.27 -22.63 23.05
N PRO A 574 8.02 -22.35 22.64
CA PRO A 574 7.12 -21.50 23.42
C PRO A 574 6.86 -22.03 24.84
N GLN A 575 6.69 -23.35 24.97
CA GLN A 575 6.56 -23.99 26.28
C GLN A 575 7.86 -23.84 27.09
N MET A 576 9.02 -24.15 26.49
CA MET A 576 10.31 -24.00 27.17
C MET A 576 10.56 -22.57 27.65
N VAL A 577 10.24 -21.55 26.85
CA VAL A 577 10.37 -20.13 27.23
C VAL A 577 9.51 -19.82 28.45
N THR A 578 8.23 -20.24 28.44
CA THR A 578 7.30 -20.03 29.55
C THR A 578 7.83 -20.65 30.85
N GLU A 579 8.27 -21.90 30.79
CA GLU A 579 8.80 -22.59 31.96
C GLU A 579 10.10 -21.96 32.48
N LEU A 580 11.01 -21.57 31.59
CA LEU A 580 12.26 -20.90 31.95
C LEU A 580 12.01 -19.54 32.62
N GLU A 581 11.01 -18.78 32.16
CA GLU A 581 10.62 -17.52 32.78
C GLU A 581 10.07 -17.73 34.20
N GLU A 582 9.23 -18.76 34.41
CA GLU A 582 8.67 -19.10 35.71
C GLU A 582 9.74 -19.62 36.70
N GLU A 583 10.68 -20.43 36.22
CA GLU A 583 11.70 -21.09 37.04
C GLU A 583 12.86 -20.15 37.42
N ILE A 584 13.29 -19.27 36.49
CA ILE A 584 14.50 -18.48 36.64
C ILE A 584 14.15 -17.03 37.00
N SER A 585 13.97 -16.78 38.29
CA SER A 585 13.73 -15.43 38.82
C SER A 585 14.83 -14.45 38.41
N GLY A 586 14.43 -13.41 37.68
CA GLY A 586 15.35 -12.39 37.15
C GLY A 586 16.16 -12.84 35.92
N GLY A 587 15.78 -13.96 35.31
CA GLY A 587 16.30 -14.45 34.04
C GLY A 587 15.98 -13.53 32.87
N GLY A 588 14.81 -12.86 32.92
CA GLY A 588 14.32 -12.02 31.82
C GLY A 588 14.25 -12.81 30.52
N VAL A 589 13.78 -14.06 30.61
CA VAL A 589 13.69 -14.97 29.48
C VAL A 589 12.52 -14.53 28.62
N SER A 590 12.79 -14.33 27.34
CA SER A 590 11.77 -14.06 26.33
C SER A 590 12.23 -14.68 25.01
N GLY A 591 11.32 -14.86 24.05
CA GLY A 591 11.67 -15.43 22.76
C GLY A 591 10.49 -16.19 22.16
N GLY A 592 10.78 -16.85 21.05
CA GLY A 592 9.77 -17.53 20.26
C GLY A 592 10.37 -18.52 19.28
N GLY A 593 9.51 -19.24 18.58
CA GLY A 593 9.87 -20.26 17.62
C GLY A 593 8.79 -21.30 17.43
N HIS A 594 9.16 -22.41 16.82
CA HIS A 594 8.31 -23.56 16.56
C HIS A 594 8.81 -24.78 17.34
N LEU A 595 8.44 -25.98 16.89
CA LEU A 595 8.83 -27.24 17.54
C LEU A 595 10.30 -27.61 17.34
N VAL A 596 10.96 -27.08 16.30
CA VAL A 596 12.31 -27.50 15.86
C VAL A 596 13.31 -26.35 15.69
N VAL A 597 12.84 -25.11 15.72
CA VAL A 597 13.67 -23.90 15.58
C VAL A 597 13.15 -22.83 16.51
N GLY A 598 14.05 -22.09 17.14
CA GLY A 598 13.66 -20.89 17.87
C GLY A 598 14.85 -20.08 18.33
N SER A 599 14.55 -18.97 18.99
CA SER A 599 15.56 -18.17 19.67
C SER A 599 15.03 -17.66 20.99
N ILE A 600 15.91 -17.58 21.98
CA ILE A 600 15.61 -17.06 23.30
C ILE A 600 16.59 -15.93 23.64
N LYS A 601 16.09 -14.92 24.34
CA LYS A 601 16.87 -13.84 24.96
C LYS A 601 16.82 -14.01 26.47
N PHE A 602 17.87 -13.55 27.14
CA PHE A 602 17.96 -13.59 28.59
C PHE A 602 18.95 -12.54 29.09
N VAL A 603 18.85 -12.20 30.37
CA VAL A 603 19.82 -11.30 31.01
C VAL A 603 21.20 -11.94 30.97
N LYS A 604 22.20 -11.22 30.43
CA LYS A 604 23.58 -11.72 30.28
C LYS A 604 24.19 -12.39 31.52
N GLY A 605 23.88 -11.87 32.72
CA GLY A 605 24.36 -12.43 33.99
C GLY A 605 23.71 -13.76 34.41
N LYS A 606 22.64 -14.17 33.72
CA LYS A 606 21.86 -15.39 33.95
C LYS A 606 22.10 -16.46 32.89
N ARG A 607 22.99 -16.20 31.92
CA ARG A 607 23.27 -17.10 30.79
C ARG A 607 23.50 -18.55 31.19
N GLU A 608 24.42 -18.82 32.12
CA GLU A 608 24.75 -20.19 32.53
C GLU A 608 23.52 -20.90 33.11
N GLU A 609 22.80 -20.24 34.02
CA GLU A 609 21.58 -20.77 34.63
C GLU A 609 20.45 -21.05 33.61
N VAL A 610 20.30 -20.19 32.60
CA VAL A 610 19.29 -20.36 31.53
C VAL A 610 19.67 -21.46 30.56
N ILE A 611 20.93 -21.52 30.11
CA ILE A 611 21.39 -22.54 29.16
C ILE A 611 21.36 -23.93 29.82
N ASP A 612 21.79 -24.06 31.07
CA ASP A 612 21.75 -25.33 31.80
C ASP A 612 20.30 -25.83 31.93
N ALA A 613 19.38 -24.97 32.37
CA ALA A 613 17.96 -25.32 32.49
C ALA A 613 17.31 -25.64 31.12
N LEU A 614 17.74 -24.97 30.06
CA LEU A 614 17.28 -25.27 28.70
C LEU A 614 17.73 -26.67 28.26
N VAL A 615 18.98 -27.05 28.56
CA VAL A 615 19.51 -28.39 28.26
C VAL A 615 18.75 -29.46 29.05
N ASP A 616 18.47 -29.24 30.33
CA ASP A 616 17.65 -30.17 31.13
C ASP A 616 16.28 -30.43 30.46
N LYS A 617 15.64 -29.38 29.92
CA LYS A 617 14.37 -29.51 29.18
C LYS A 617 14.54 -30.25 27.86
N MET A 618 15.67 -30.08 27.17
CA MET A 618 16.00 -30.81 25.94
C MET A 618 16.25 -32.30 26.19
N GLU A 619 16.79 -32.68 27.35
CA GLU A 619 16.95 -34.08 27.75
C GLU A 619 15.60 -34.78 27.94
N ASP A 620 14.61 -34.06 28.45
CA ASP A 620 13.24 -34.56 28.65
C ASP A 620 12.37 -34.53 27.36
N ALA A 621 12.87 -33.91 26.29
CA ALA A 621 12.14 -33.74 25.04
C ALA A 621 11.91 -35.08 24.29
N GLU A 622 10.78 -35.18 23.58
CA GLU A 622 10.39 -36.38 22.84
C GLU A 622 11.14 -36.48 21.49
N ILE A 623 11.69 -37.66 21.19
CA ILE A 623 12.20 -37.99 19.86
C ILE A 623 11.01 -38.20 18.91
N ASP A 624 10.99 -37.44 17.82
CA ASP A 624 9.92 -37.47 16.83
C ASP A 624 10.52 -37.64 15.42
N GLU A 625 10.50 -38.87 14.92
CA GLU A 625 11.02 -39.21 13.59
C GLU A 625 10.31 -38.44 12.46
N ALA A 626 9.06 -37.98 12.67
CA ALA A 626 8.35 -37.17 11.67
C ALA A 626 8.96 -35.77 11.51
N LEU A 627 9.75 -35.32 12.48
CA LEU A 627 10.47 -34.05 12.44
C LEU A 627 11.87 -34.17 11.86
N SER A 628 12.35 -35.40 11.58
CA SER A 628 13.69 -35.60 11.01
C SER A 628 13.74 -35.30 9.52
N SER A 629 14.84 -34.71 9.09
CA SER A 629 15.22 -34.50 7.68
C SER A 629 16.16 -35.59 7.16
N ALA A 630 16.70 -36.45 8.04
CA ALA A 630 17.50 -37.59 7.64
C ALA A 630 16.62 -38.67 6.99
N ALA A 631 17.04 -39.22 5.86
CA ALA A 631 16.38 -40.37 5.27
C ALA A 631 16.50 -41.57 6.23
N PRO A 632 15.45 -42.38 6.44
CA PRO A 632 15.56 -43.56 7.30
C PRO A 632 16.68 -44.46 6.79
N ILE A 633 17.70 -44.67 7.62
CA ILE A 633 18.78 -45.60 7.31
C ILE A 633 18.16 -47.00 7.30
N ASP A 634 18.01 -47.58 6.11
CA ASP A 634 17.62 -49.00 5.97
C ASP A 634 18.70 -49.85 6.66
N ASP A 635 18.32 -50.46 7.78
CA ASP A 635 19.12 -51.40 8.59
C ASP A 635 19.54 -52.69 7.82
#